data_AF-A0A537D1H4-F1
#
_entry.id   AF-A0A537D1H4-F1
#
_cell.length_a   1.000
_cell.length_b   1.000
_cell.length_c   1.000
_cell.angle_alpha   90.00
_cell.angle_beta   90.00
_cell.angle_gamma   90.00
#
_symmetry.space_group_name_H-M   'P 1'
#
loop_
_entity.id
_entity.type
_entity.pdbx_description
1 polymer ?
#
loop_
_entity_poly.entity_id
_entity_poly.type
_entity_poly.pdbx_seq_one_letter_code
_entity_poly.pdbx_strand_id
1 'polypeptide(L)'
;MDELIATDRPATAPLLVPSRNCWRLERAARLSFLIDGDAYYRALRDVFARARHSIFIVAWDIDSRTVLVPEGASDGLPEKLGDFLDALVRRQKSLRIYALGWDFAMLYAFEREWLPVYKLDWRTHRRFSFRLDATHPVYASHHQKVIVVDDAVAFVGGLDITQRRWDTSEHLADEPRRRDPAGAPYGPFHDVQAVVDANAARALGELVRERWLRSGASKPRAPLATPPDLWPRGVETDLDDVDVAIVRTEPPFEGRRAVHEVRELHLDAIARARRFIFMENQYFTSGLIADALAARLREPDGPEIVLLTHRDQCGWLEESTMGVLRARAQRRVTHADAHGRFRAYFPEPAGAKDGCINIHSKVLVVDDEFLTVGSANLNNRSMGLDTECNIAVEARGEPCQAKAIAVDPAAFAQKLAGTGSLIATIEALRGNPRTLTPLGTDVVSELDTPLVDAALMDPEAPVDPDKLLDDFVPPESRRPAAAWRFSPLHQWLNLESLVDVGDRIEEMPFTPLVVLGAYVLAGLLVVPVMLVITVTGIVFGPLVGGIYALAGAMLSGIVTYSIGRKLGRETVRRFAGKRLNAITRGLAKRGLLTMILVRIVPVAPFTVVNVVAGASHIGWRDFLLGTALGMLPGIVATVLFVDRLIAAVRHPGPKTIALLTLIAAVLITTALLVHRRLAAQSSGGAAAS
;
A
#
# COMPACT_ATOMS: atom_id res chain seq x y z
N MET A 1 -18.78 -20.39 16.06
CA MET A 1 -17.43 -20.05 16.58
C MET A 1 -16.88 -21.22 17.41
N ASP A 2 -17.74 -22.02 18.06
CA ASP A 2 -17.35 -23.21 18.84
C ASP A 2 -16.88 -24.43 18.02
N GLU A 3 -17.07 -24.47 16.69
CA GLU A 3 -16.57 -25.55 15.82
C GLU A 3 -15.19 -25.29 15.19
N LEU A 4 -14.59 -24.11 15.38
CA LEU A 4 -13.32 -23.71 14.74
C LEU A 4 -12.08 -23.89 15.62
N ILE A 5 -12.25 -24.32 16.88
CA ILE A 5 -11.15 -24.67 17.78
C ILE A 5 -11.29 -26.17 18.10
N ALA A 6 -10.96 -27.03 17.15
CA ALA A 6 -10.81 -28.45 17.42
C ALA A 6 -9.56 -28.66 18.28
N THR A 7 -9.74 -28.73 19.60
CA THR A 7 -8.69 -28.86 20.62
C THR A 7 -8.10 -30.27 20.76
N ASP A 8 -8.38 -31.19 19.84
CA ASP A 8 -8.06 -32.62 20.04
C ASP A 8 -7.15 -33.21 18.95
N ARG A 9 -6.08 -32.48 18.59
CA ARG A 9 -4.98 -33.09 17.81
C ARG A 9 -3.88 -33.62 18.73
N PRO A 10 -3.43 -34.86 18.53
CA PRO A 10 -2.30 -35.39 19.28
C PRO A 10 -1.06 -34.53 19.01
N ALA A 11 -0.27 -34.29 20.06
CA ALA A 11 0.96 -33.48 20.04
C ALA A 11 1.99 -33.86 18.96
N THR A 12 1.86 -35.05 18.39
CA THR A 12 2.74 -35.66 17.39
C THR A 12 2.34 -35.40 15.94
N ALA A 13 1.18 -34.79 15.68
CA ALA A 13 0.78 -34.44 14.32
C ALA A 13 1.64 -33.28 13.78
N PRO A 14 2.06 -33.31 12.49
CA PRO A 14 2.82 -32.22 11.90
C PRO A 14 2.02 -30.92 11.89
N LEU A 15 2.68 -29.78 12.19
CA LEU A 15 2.02 -28.47 12.13
C LEU A 15 1.74 -28.12 10.67
N LEU A 16 2.70 -28.36 9.79
CA LEU A 16 2.65 -28.08 8.36
C LEU A 16 1.89 -29.18 7.62
N VAL A 17 0.72 -28.83 7.09
CA VAL A 17 -0.19 -29.74 6.37
C VAL A 17 -0.49 -29.16 4.98
N PRO A 18 0.11 -29.72 3.92
CA PRO A 18 -0.15 -29.31 2.54
C PRO A 18 -1.64 -29.32 2.19
N SER A 19 -2.06 -28.37 1.37
CA SER A 19 -3.45 -28.13 0.97
C SER A 19 -4.40 -27.67 2.08
N ARG A 20 -3.90 -27.41 3.30
CA ARG A 20 -4.66 -26.80 4.39
C ARG A 20 -4.04 -25.48 4.85
N ASN A 21 -2.86 -25.55 5.46
CA ASN A 21 -2.15 -24.39 6.02
C ASN A 21 -0.82 -24.09 5.33
N CYS A 22 -0.49 -24.86 4.29
CA CYS A 22 0.54 -24.50 3.32
C CYS A 22 0.18 -25.06 1.94
N TRP A 23 0.72 -24.45 0.88
CA TRP A 23 0.52 -24.90 -0.48
C TRP A 23 1.26 -26.21 -0.74
N ARG A 24 2.56 -26.21 -0.41
CA ARG A 24 3.49 -27.32 -0.59
C ARG A 24 4.54 -27.29 0.50
N LEU A 25 5.10 -28.46 0.77
CA LEU A 25 6.28 -28.66 1.58
C LEU A 25 7.40 -29.15 0.65
N GLU A 26 8.49 -28.41 0.57
CA GLU A 26 9.58 -28.66 -0.38
C GLU A 26 10.93 -28.68 0.33
N ARG A 27 11.84 -29.55 -0.12
CA ARG A 27 13.18 -29.65 0.45
C ARG A 27 14.06 -28.50 -0.04
N ALA A 28 14.60 -27.72 0.89
CA ALA A 28 15.70 -26.78 0.64
C ALA A 28 17.00 -27.42 1.13
N ALA A 29 18.08 -27.29 0.35
CA ALA A 29 19.39 -27.74 0.81
C ALA A 29 19.96 -26.74 1.83
N ARG A 30 19.70 -25.45 1.62
CA ARG A 30 20.11 -24.36 2.50
C ARG A 30 18.98 -23.34 2.67
N LEU A 31 18.83 -22.86 3.90
CA LEU A 31 17.97 -21.75 4.28
C LEU A 31 18.73 -20.80 5.20
N SER A 32 18.59 -19.49 4.97
CA SER A 32 19.09 -18.46 5.89
C SER A 32 18.15 -17.26 5.96
N PHE A 33 18.18 -16.56 7.10
CA PHE A 33 17.49 -15.31 7.35
C PHE A 33 18.48 -14.14 7.25
N LEU A 34 18.14 -13.19 6.39
CA LEU A 34 18.85 -11.95 6.13
C LEU A 34 18.15 -10.84 6.91
N ILE A 35 18.82 -10.35 7.95
CA ILE A 35 18.31 -9.29 8.81
C ILE A 35 18.69 -7.94 8.18
N ASP A 36 17.69 -7.09 7.99
CA ASP A 36 17.78 -5.75 7.41
C ASP A 36 18.18 -5.67 5.93
N GLY A 37 18.02 -4.47 5.38
CA GLY A 37 18.23 -4.20 3.97
C GLY A 37 19.68 -4.37 3.52
N ASP A 38 20.69 -4.13 4.36
CA ASP A 38 22.09 -4.30 3.94
C ASP A 38 22.43 -5.76 3.65
N ALA A 39 22.12 -6.69 4.56
CA ALA A 39 22.38 -8.11 4.37
C ALA A 39 21.60 -8.65 3.16
N TYR A 40 20.31 -8.29 3.05
CA TYR A 40 19.48 -8.70 1.93
C TYR A 40 19.97 -8.15 0.59
N TYR A 41 20.20 -6.84 0.48
CA TYR A 41 20.54 -6.23 -0.81
C TYR A 41 21.94 -6.59 -1.30
N ARG A 42 22.90 -6.84 -0.40
CA ARG A 42 24.21 -7.41 -0.79
C ARG A 42 24.07 -8.82 -1.36
N ALA A 43 23.35 -9.69 -0.65
CA ALA A 43 23.09 -11.05 -1.12
C ALA A 43 22.36 -11.03 -2.47
N LEU A 44 21.36 -10.16 -2.62
CA LEU A 44 20.60 -9.99 -3.84
C LEU A 44 21.48 -9.52 -5.01
N ARG A 45 22.34 -8.52 -4.79
CA ARG A 45 23.25 -8.00 -5.82
C ARG A 45 24.23 -9.06 -6.30
N ASP A 46 24.84 -9.82 -5.40
CA ASP A 46 25.75 -10.92 -5.74
C ASP A 46 25.05 -11.99 -6.59
N VAL A 47 23.86 -12.42 -6.19
CA VAL A 47 23.09 -13.41 -6.95
C VAL A 47 22.68 -12.89 -8.33
N PHE A 48 22.19 -11.65 -8.42
CA PHE A 48 21.80 -11.03 -9.69
C PHE A 48 22.98 -10.91 -10.65
N ALA A 49 24.16 -10.55 -10.15
CA ALA A 49 25.37 -10.47 -10.95
C ALA A 49 25.76 -11.81 -11.58
N ARG A 50 25.42 -12.93 -10.95
CA ARG A 50 25.76 -14.30 -11.39
C ARG A 50 24.63 -15.01 -12.14
N ALA A 51 23.45 -14.40 -12.26
CA ALA A 51 22.30 -14.97 -12.94
C ALA A 51 22.57 -15.30 -14.43
N ARG A 52 22.08 -16.45 -14.90
CA ARG A 52 22.34 -16.95 -16.26
C ARG A 52 21.10 -16.95 -17.16
N HIS A 53 19.92 -17.24 -16.63
CA HIS A 53 18.74 -17.58 -17.44
C HIS A 53 17.53 -16.69 -17.15
N SER A 54 17.14 -16.55 -15.88
CA SER A 54 15.95 -15.80 -15.49
C SER A 54 16.09 -15.15 -14.13
N ILE A 55 15.65 -13.89 -14.03
CA ILE A 55 15.35 -13.23 -12.75
C ILE A 55 13.86 -12.91 -12.75
N PHE A 56 13.14 -13.36 -11.73
CA PHE A 56 11.77 -12.95 -11.43
C PHE A 56 11.79 -12.06 -10.20
N ILE A 57 11.17 -10.89 -10.30
CA ILE A 57 11.00 -9.93 -9.20
C ILE A 57 9.49 -9.72 -9.05
N VAL A 58 8.92 -10.23 -7.97
CA VAL A 58 7.51 -10.03 -7.60
C VAL A 58 7.53 -9.21 -6.33
N ALA A 59 7.00 -7.99 -6.38
CA ALA A 59 7.10 -7.03 -5.29
C ALA A 59 5.85 -6.16 -5.22
N TRP A 60 5.56 -5.63 -4.02
CA TRP A 60 4.52 -4.61 -3.85
C TRP A 60 4.97 -3.32 -4.56
N ASP A 61 6.24 -2.93 -4.40
CA ASP A 61 6.85 -1.78 -5.05
C ASP A 61 8.28 -2.06 -5.56
N ILE A 62 8.68 -1.36 -6.64
CA ILE A 62 10.02 -1.45 -7.24
C ILE A 62 10.46 -0.06 -7.69
N ASP A 63 11.62 0.40 -7.22
CA ASP A 63 12.22 1.67 -7.65
C ASP A 63 13.56 1.45 -8.35
N SER A 64 13.71 1.95 -9.58
CA SER A 64 14.96 1.77 -10.35
C SER A 64 16.14 2.53 -9.77
N ARG A 65 15.87 3.54 -8.97
CA ARG A 65 16.92 4.41 -8.44
C ARG A 65 17.47 3.87 -7.12
N THR A 66 16.87 2.80 -6.58
CA THR A 66 17.38 2.12 -5.39
C THR A 66 18.83 1.69 -5.62
N VAL A 67 19.68 2.04 -4.66
CA VAL A 67 21.07 1.59 -4.59
C VAL A 67 21.12 0.45 -3.58
N LEU A 68 21.50 -0.74 -4.06
CA LEU A 68 21.52 -1.96 -3.23
C LEU A 68 22.68 -1.96 -2.22
N VAL A 69 23.82 -1.41 -2.61
CA VAL A 69 25.05 -1.39 -1.79
C VAL A 69 25.59 0.04 -1.75
N PRO A 70 25.16 0.88 -0.79
CA PRO A 70 25.52 2.30 -0.74
C PRO A 70 27.03 2.59 -0.67
N GLU A 71 27.80 1.63 -0.14
CA GLU A 71 29.28 1.68 -0.07
C GLU A 71 29.98 1.51 -1.43
N GLY A 72 29.21 1.11 -2.45
CA GLY A 72 29.72 0.60 -3.71
C GLY A 72 29.99 -0.91 -3.65
N ALA A 73 29.64 -1.61 -4.74
CA ALA A 73 29.76 -3.07 -4.80
C ALA A 73 31.07 -3.58 -5.41
N SER A 74 31.89 -2.68 -5.99
CA SER A 74 33.18 -2.99 -6.62
C SER A 74 33.14 -4.11 -7.69
N ASP A 75 31.98 -4.34 -8.31
CA ASP A 75 31.74 -5.40 -9.31
C ASP A 75 31.79 -4.89 -10.77
N GLY A 76 32.10 -3.60 -10.95
CA GLY A 76 32.15 -2.93 -12.25
C GLY A 76 30.78 -2.74 -12.91
N LEU A 77 29.68 -2.88 -12.16
CA LEU A 77 28.31 -2.70 -12.63
C LEU A 77 27.69 -1.41 -12.07
N PRO A 78 26.66 -0.84 -12.74
CA PRO A 78 25.99 0.35 -12.25
C PRO A 78 25.42 0.21 -10.83
N GLU A 79 25.33 1.31 -10.09
CA GLU A 79 24.86 1.30 -8.70
C GLU A 79 23.32 1.29 -8.60
N LYS A 80 22.64 2.03 -9.48
CA LYS A 80 21.17 2.11 -9.51
C LYS A 80 20.58 0.82 -10.07
N LEU A 81 19.54 0.29 -9.41
CA LEU A 81 18.87 -0.95 -9.77
C LEU A 81 18.51 -1.03 -11.27
N GLY A 82 17.89 0.00 -11.84
CA GLY A 82 17.48 -0.01 -13.24
C GLY A 82 18.65 -0.19 -14.21
N ASP A 83 19.69 0.61 -14.02
CA ASP A 83 20.92 0.57 -14.84
C ASP A 83 21.68 -0.75 -14.64
N PHE A 84 21.69 -1.25 -13.40
CA PHE A 84 22.27 -2.54 -13.04
C PHE A 84 21.58 -3.68 -13.79
N LEU A 85 20.24 -3.76 -13.73
CA LEU A 85 19.47 -4.79 -14.42
C LEU A 85 19.62 -4.72 -15.95
N ASP A 86 19.67 -3.51 -16.54
CA ASP A 86 19.95 -3.32 -17.97
C ASP A 86 21.37 -3.81 -18.34
N ALA A 87 22.37 -3.48 -17.54
CA ALA A 87 23.73 -3.96 -17.74
C ALA A 87 23.81 -5.49 -17.67
N LEU A 88 23.08 -6.14 -16.76
CA LEU A 88 23.03 -7.60 -16.64
C LEU A 88 22.45 -8.26 -17.90
N VAL A 89 21.32 -7.77 -18.42
CA VAL A 89 20.74 -8.36 -19.64
C VAL A 89 21.64 -8.15 -20.85
N ARG A 90 22.36 -7.04 -20.95
CA ARG A 90 23.34 -6.81 -22.03
C ARG A 90 24.55 -7.73 -21.90
N ARG A 91 25.07 -7.92 -20.69
CA ARG A 91 26.22 -8.77 -20.40
C ARG A 91 25.93 -10.25 -20.62
N GLN A 92 24.79 -10.74 -20.11
CA GLN A 92 24.41 -12.15 -20.21
C GLN A 92 23.34 -12.35 -21.28
N LYS A 93 23.73 -12.89 -22.45
CA LYS A 93 22.86 -13.04 -23.64
C LYS A 93 21.67 -13.99 -23.45
N SER A 94 21.76 -14.94 -22.51
CA SER A 94 20.65 -15.86 -22.19
C SER A 94 19.70 -15.34 -21.13
N LEU A 95 20.08 -14.29 -20.38
CA LEU A 95 19.30 -13.79 -19.26
C LEU A 95 18.04 -13.08 -19.74
N ARG A 96 16.93 -13.36 -19.04
CA ARG A 96 15.67 -12.63 -19.12
C ARG A 96 15.24 -12.17 -17.74
N ILE A 97 14.69 -10.97 -17.65
CA ILE A 97 14.25 -10.40 -16.38
C ILE A 97 12.75 -10.11 -16.48
N TYR A 98 11.99 -10.53 -15.47
CA TYR A 98 10.55 -10.33 -15.34
C TYR A 98 10.29 -9.63 -14.01
N ALA A 99 9.88 -8.37 -14.04
CA ALA A 99 9.57 -7.58 -12.86
C ALA A 99 8.08 -7.23 -12.83
N LEU A 100 7.41 -7.66 -11.77
CA LEU A 100 5.97 -7.51 -11.55
C LEU A 100 5.74 -6.69 -10.27
N GLY A 101 5.34 -5.44 -10.44
CA GLY A 101 4.89 -4.57 -9.34
C GLY A 101 3.37 -4.56 -9.21
N TRP A 102 2.83 -4.05 -8.10
CA TRP A 102 1.38 -3.85 -7.93
C TRP A 102 0.85 -2.64 -8.73
N ASP A 103 -0.31 -2.77 -9.42
CA ASP A 103 -1.02 -1.65 -10.06
C ASP A 103 -1.82 -0.86 -9.01
N PHE A 104 -1.17 0.17 -8.48
CA PHE A 104 -1.55 0.89 -7.27
C PHE A 104 -2.93 1.59 -7.30
N ALA A 105 -3.51 1.76 -6.11
CA ALA A 105 -4.49 2.83 -5.85
C ALA A 105 -3.74 4.17 -5.79
N MET A 106 -4.23 5.21 -6.48
CA MET A 106 -3.63 6.57 -6.59
C MET A 106 -3.22 7.24 -5.26
N LEU A 107 -3.62 6.68 -4.11
CA LEU A 107 -3.26 7.12 -2.76
C LEU A 107 -1.75 6.99 -2.47
N TYR A 108 -1.07 5.93 -2.94
CA TYR A 108 0.36 5.67 -2.68
C TYR A 108 1.30 6.28 -3.73
N ALA A 109 0.80 7.20 -4.55
CA ALA A 109 1.52 7.85 -5.64
C ALA A 109 2.84 8.55 -5.22
N PHE A 110 2.97 8.93 -3.94
CA PHE A 110 3.98 9.87 -3.45
C PHE A 110 5.21 9.15 -2.90
N GLU A 111 5.06 7.89 -2.52
CA GLU A 111 6.10 7.04 -1.92
C GLU A 111 6.78 6.13 -2.94
N ARG A 112 6.26 6.12 -4.17
CA ARG A 112 6.67 5.20 -5.25
C ARG A 112 7.27 5.95 -6.43
N GLU A 113 8.11 5.27 -7.21
CA GLU A 113 8.54 5.80 -8.48
C GLU A 113 7.33 5.94 -9.42
N TRP A 114 7.04 7.15 -9.86
CA TRP A 114 5.87 7.47 -10.70
C TRP A 114 6.02 7.10 -12.18
N LEU A 115 7.25 6.77 -12.59
CA LEU A 115 7.65 6.65 -13.98
C LEU A 115 8.23 5.29 -14.43
N PRO A 116 7.99 4.12 -13.79
CA PRO A 116 8.45 2.83 -14.34
C PRO A 116 7.94 2.58 -15.77
N VAL A 117 6.77 3.14 -16.11
CA VAL A 117 6.13 2.98 -17.43
C VAL A 117 6.62 4.01 -18.46
N TYR A 118 7.11 5.18 -18.02
CA TYR A 118 7.43 6.33 -18.90
C TYR A 118 8.92 6.68 -18.99
N LYS A 119 9.78 6.23 -18.07
CA LYS A 119 11.22 6.20 -18.34
C LYS A 119 11.45 5.15 -19.40
N LEU A 120 11.77 5.63 -20.62
CA LEU A 120 12.08 4.82 -21.79
C LEU A 120 13.15 3.74 -21.52
N ASP A 121 13.91 3.79 -20.43
CA ASP A 121 15.02 2.88 -20.14
C ASP A 121 14.63 1.48 -19.64
N TRP A 122 13.48 1.28 -18.97
CA TRP A 122 13.07 -0.06 -18.53
C TRP A 122 12.50 -0.92 -19.69
N ARG A 123 12.29 -0.31 -20.86
CA ARG A 123 11.82 -0.96 -22.08
C ARG A 123 12.90 -1.08 -23.17
N THR A 124 14.15 -0.71 -22.91
CA THR A 124 15.18 -0.69 -23.96
C THR A 124 15.61 -2.07 -24.41
N HIS A 125 15.65 -3.06 -23.51
CA HIS A 125 16.05 -4.41 -23.87
C HIS A 125 14.87 -5.38 -23.97
N ARG A 126 14.66 -6.00 -25.14
CA ARG A 126 13.68 -7.08 -25.42
C ARG A 126 13.61 -8.23 -24.39
N ARG A 127 14.64 -8.39 -23.55
CA ARG A 127 14.78 -9.47 -22.57
C ARG A 127 14.47 -9.03 -21.14
N PHE A 128 14.16 -7.75 -20.93
CA PHE A 128 13.64 -7.22 -19.68
C PHE A 128 12.16 -6.87 -19.87
N SER A 129 11.29 -7.44 -19.04
CA SER A 129 9.85 -7.19 -19.04
C SER A 129 9.43 -6.66 -17.68
N PHE A 130 8.85 -5.46 -17.65
CA PHE A 130 8.24 -4.87 -16.47
C PHE A 130 6.72 -4.75 -16.67
N ARG A 131 5.93 -5.13 -15.65
CA ARG A 131 4.48 -5.03 -15.65
C ARG A 131 3.95 -4.61 -14.28
N LEU A 132 2.81 -3.92 -14.31
CA LEU A 132 1.99 -3.67 -13.12
C LEU A 132 0.86 -4.72 -13.10
N ASP A 133 0.67 -5.36 -11.96
CA ASP A 133 -0.34 -6.39 -11.72
C ASP A 133 -1.61 -5.77 -11.12
N ALA A 134 -2.67 -5.75 -11.93
CA ALA A 134 -4.00 -5.32 -11.54
C ALA A 134 -4.98 -6.50 -11.31
N THR A 135 -4.46 -7.74 -11.26
CA THR A 135 -5.29 -8.97 -11.27
C THR A 135 -5.70 -9.44 -9.88
N HIS A 136 -6.29 -8.51 -9.14
CA HIS A 136 -6.80 -8.70 -7.78
C HIS A 136 -8.16 -7.99 -7.63
N PRO A 137 -8.97 -8.35 -6.61
CA PRO A 137 -10.21 -7.65 -6.31
C PRO A 137 -10.00 -6.17 -5.99
N VAL A 138 -11.06 -5.38 -6.09
CA VAL A 138 -11.04 -3.98 -5.63
C VAL A 138 -10.66 -3.94 -4.15
N TYR A 139 -9.91 -2.92 -3.73
CA TYR A 139 -9.33 -2.77 -2.39
C TYR A 139 -8.24 -3.76 -1.99
N ALA A 140 -8.05 -4.87 -2.71
CA ALA A 140 -6.91 -5.75 -2.48
C ALA A 140 -5.62 -5.16 -3.05
N SER A 141 -4.49 -5.63 -2.55
CA SER A 141 -3.17 -5.31 -3.05
C SER A 141 -2.38 -6.58 -3.42
N HIS A 142 -1.44 -6.41 -4.34
CA HIS A 142 -0.39 -7.39 -4.55
C HIS A 142 0.74 -7.12 -3.56
N HIS A 143 0.83 -7.89 -2.48
CA HIS A 143 1.76 -7.62 -1.38
C HIS A 143 2.89 -8.66 -1.22
N GLN A 144 2.98 -9.64 -2.14
CA GLN A 144 4.08 -10.61 -2.18
C GLN A 144 5.42 -9.96 -2.54
N LYS A 145 6.48 -10.42 -1.89
CA LYS A 145 7.86 -9.95 -2.09
C LYS A 145 8.76 -11.16 -2.28
N VAL A 146 8.68 -11.71 -3.49
CA VAL A 146 9.31 -12.97 -3.88
C VAL A 146 10.23 -12.72 -5.07
N ILE A 147 11.50 -13.08 -4.91
CA ILE A 147 12.49 -13.04 -5.99
C ILE A 147 12.96 -14.45 -6.27
N VAL A 148 13.05 -14.83 -7.54
CA VAL A 148 13.57 -16.15 -7.95
C VAL A 148 14.59 -15.96 -9.06
N VAL A 149 15.78 -16.56 -8.87
CA VAL A 149 16.87 -16.49 -9.84
C VAL A 149 17.22 -17.89 -10.32
N ASP A 150 17.10 -18.10 -11.63
CA ASP A 150 17.36 -19.36 -12.34
C ASP A 150 16.62 -20.61 -11.80
N ASP A 151 15.57 -20.43 -10.99
CA ASP A 151 14.96 -21.49 -10.13
C ASP A 151 15.98 -22.21 -9.23
N ALA A 152 17.13 -21.57 -9.00
CA ALA A 152 18.22 -22.07 -8.18
C ALA A 152 18.12 -21.57 -6.75
N VAL A 153 17.79 -20.28 -6.61
CA VAL A 153 17.72 -19.57 -5.33
C VAL A 153 16.53 -18.63 -5.36
N ALA A 154 15.86 -18.48 -4.21
CA ALA A 154 14.73 -17.59 -4.05
C ALA A 154 14.82 -16.81 -2.74
N PHE A 155 14.29 -15.59 -2.75
CA PHE A 155 14.15 -14.73 -1.59
C PHE A 155 12.67 -14.49 -1.29
N VAL A 156 12.26 -14.58 -0.02
CA VAL A 156 10.87 -14.36 0.45
C VAL A 156 10.90 -13.61 1.78
N GLY A 157 10.08 -12.57 1.97
CA GLY A 157 10.10 -11.78 3.21
C GLY A 157 9.32 -10.48 3.11
N GLY A 158 9.68 -9.52 3.97
CA GLY A 158 9.01 -8.22 4.07
C GLY A 158 9.59 -7.13 3.17
N LEU A 159 10.78 -7.30 2.57
CA LEU A 159 11.50 -6.24 1.87
C LEU A 159 11.19 -6.16 0.36
N ASP A 160 10.65 -5.02 -0.06
CA ASP A 160 10.61 -4.59 -1.46
C ASP A 160 12.00 -4.08 -1.92
N ILE A 161 12.22 -3.99 -3.24
CA ILE A 161 13.41 -3.31 -3.80
C ILE A 161 13.06 -1.86 -4.13
N THR A 162 12.92 -1.02 -3.10
CA THR A 162 12.47 0.37 -3.24
C THR A 162 13.17 1.29 -2.23
N GLN A 163 12.85 2.58 -2.25
CA GLN A 163 13.51 3.62 -1.46
C GLN A 163 13.30 3.42 0.04
N ARG A 164 14.21 3.90 0.90
CA ARG A 164 14.02 3.93 2.36
C ARG A 164 13.86 2.57 3.06
N ARG A 165 14.43 1.50 2.48
CA ARG A 165 14.41 0.13 3.02
C ARG A 165 15.80 -0.39 3.42
N TRP A 166 16.87 0.28 2.98
CA TRP A 166 18.24 -0.10 3.35
C TRP A 166 18.53 0.37 4.78
N ASP A 167 19.05 -0.52 5.61
CA ASP A 167 19.60 -0.24 6.94
C ASP A 167 20.56 -1.38 7.35
N THR A 168 21.32 -1.18 8.41
CA THR A 168 22.14 -2.21 9.06
C THR A 168 21.59 -2.56 10.43
N SER A 169 21.93 -3.73 10.96
CA SER A 169 21.41 -4.22 12.26
C SER A 169 21.88 -3.44 13.48
N GLU A 170 22.85 -2.54 13.32
CA GLU A 170 23.18 -1.55 14.35
C GLU A 170 22.07 -0.51 14.56
N HIS A 171 21.26 -0.25 13.52
CA HIS A 171 20.20 0.77 13.52
C HIS A 171 20.63 2.11 14.11
N LEU A 172 21.86 2.54 13.80
CA LEU A 172 22.39 3.82 14.27
C LEU A 172 21.42 4.93 13.88
N ALA A 173 21.08 5.83 14.80
CA ALA A 173 20.10 6.87 14.53
C ALA A 173 20.51 7.80 13.36
N ASP A 174 21.80 8.14 13.30
CA ASP A 174 22.39 9.06 12.32
C ASP A 174 23.26 8.32 11.27
N GLU A 175 22.77 7.21 10.72
CA GLU A 175 23.49 6.46 9.68
C GLU A 175 23.58 7.27 8.37
N PRO A 176 24.76 7.80 7.97
CA PRO A 176 24.89 8.69 6.81
C PRO A 176 24.57 8.03 5.47
N ARG A 177 24.64 6.70 5.39
CA ARG A 177 24.33 5.91 4.19
C ARG A 177 22.83 5.78 3.93
N ARG A 178 21.96 5.97 4.94
CA ARG A 178 20.50 5.95 4.78
C ARG A 178 20.01 7.20 4.06
N ARG A 179 19.99 7.16 2.72
CA ARG A 179 19.49 8.24 1.86
C ARG A 179 18.55 7.72 0.78
N ASP A 180 17.46 8.44 0.55
CA ASP A 180 16.60 8.16 -0.60
C ASP A 180 17.25 8.63 -1.92
N PRO A 181 16.73 8.26 -3.10
CA PRO A 181 17.26 8.71 -4.39
C PRO A 181 17.30 10.22 -4.61
N ALA A 182 16.59 11.02 -3.80
CA ALA A 182 16.69 12.48 -3.82
C ALA A 182 17.81 13.00 -2.89
N GLY A 183 18.50 12.10 -2.19
CA GLY A 183 19.57 12.40 -1.24
C GLY A 183 19.08 12.73 0.16
N ALA A 184 17.76 12.67 0.41
CA ALA A 184 17.21 13.00 1.73
C ALA A 184 17.46 11.86 2.72
N PRO A 185 17.91 12.16 3.95
CA PRO A 185 18.10 11.14 4.98
C PRO A 185 16.75 10.56 5.44
N TYR A 186 16.76 9.33 5.92
CA TYR A 186 15.59 8.68 6.53
C TYR A 186 15.95 7.89 7.79
N GLY A 187 14.96 7.65 8.65
CA GLY A 187 15.13 6.98 9.93
C GLY A 187 15.45 5.48 9.80
N PRO A 188 15.83 4.82 10.91
CA PRO A 188 16.12 3.39 10.92
C PRO A 188 14.93 2.53 10.47
N PHE A 189 15.23 1.42 9.81
CA PHE A 189 14.25 0.51 9.23
C PHE A 189 14.68 -0.94 9.48
N HIS A 190 13.78 -1.73 10.04
CA HIS A 190 14.05 -3.12 10.39
C HIS A 190 13.10 -4.07 9.68
N ASP A 191 13.64 -5.12 9.07
CA ASP A 191 12.88 -6.13 8.34
C ASP A 191 13.69 -7.44 8.23
N VAL A 192 13.01 -8.52 7.85
CA VAL A 192 13.61 -9.85 7.69
C VAL A 192 13.22 -10.43 6.33
N GLN A 193 14.23 -10.88 5.59
CA GLN A 193 14.08 -11.64 4.37
C GLN A 193 14.69 -13.03 4.56
N ALA A 194 14.10 -14.08 3.99
CA ALA A 194 14.74 -15.38 3.90
C ALA A 194 15.27 -15.66 2.50
N VAL A 195 16.34 -16.44 2.43
CA VAL A 195 16.90 -17.02 1.21
C VAL A 195 16.86 -18.55 1.30
N VAL A 196 16.38 -19.18 0.23
CA VAL A 196 16.27 -20.64 0.11
C VAL A 196 16.72 -21.11 -1.26
N ASP A 197 17.18 -22.36 -1.37
CA ASP A 197 17.59 -22.97 -2.63
C ASP A 197 16.82 -24.27 -2.97
N ALA A 198 17.31 -25.00 -3.97
CA ALA A 198 16.85 -26.32 -4.35
C ALA A 198 15.34 -26.38 -4.72
N ASN A 199 14.60 -27.37 -4.22
CA ASN A 199 13.22 -27.60 -4.64
C ASN A 199 12.29 -26.50 -4.14
N ALA A 200 12.58 -25.91 -2.97
CA ALA A 200 11.84 -24.76 -2.45
C ALA A 200 11.94 -23.56 -3.41
N ALA A 201 13.15 -23.23 -3.89
CA ALA A 201 13.33 -22.17 -4.89
C ALA A 201 12.61 -22.45 -6.22
N ARG A 202 12.58 -23.71 -6.66
CA ARG A 202 11.84 -24.12 -7.87
C ARG A 202 10.33 -23.96 -7.71
N ALA A 203 9.78 -24.35 -6.57
CA ALA A 203 8.35 -24.20 -6.29
C ALA A 203 7.93 -22.72 -6.17
N LEU A 204 8.77 -21.87 -5.58
CA LEU A 204 8.59 -20.42 -5.62
C LEU A 204 8.67 -19.88 -7.06
N GLY A 205 9.55 -20.46 -7.89
CA GLY A 205 9.60 -20.23 -9.33
C GLY A 205 8.29 -20.55 -10.05
N GLU A 206 7.59 -21.62 -9.67
CA GLU A 206 6.26 -21.94 -10.20
C GLU A 206 5.23 -20.88 -9.79
N LEU A 207 5.25 -20.46 -8.52
CA LEU A 207 4.36 -19.42 -7.97
C LEU A 207 4.50 -18.11 -8.73
N VAL A 208 5.73 -17.61 -8.91
CA VAL A 208 5.96 -16.31 -9.59
C VAL A 208 5.63 -16.37 -11.08
N ARG A 209 5.86 -17.50 -11.76
CA ARG A 209 5.47 -17.67 -13.18
C ARG A 209 3.96 -17.75 -13.36
N GLU A 210 3.28 -18.43 -12.45
CA GLU A 210 1.82 -18.51 -12.47
C GLU A 210 1.21 -17.13 -12.24
N ARG A 211 1.75 -16.36 -11.29
CA ARG A 211 1.34 -14.96 -11.10
C ARG A 211 1.62 -14.10 -12.34
N TRP A 212 2.80 -14.24 -12.93
CA TRP A 212 3.14 -13.54 -14.18
C TRP A 212 2.14 -13.84 -15.30
N LEU A 213 1.75 -15.11 -15.47
CA LEU A 213 0.70 -15.50 -16.41
C LEU A 213 -0.63 -14.80 -16.10
N ARG A 214 -1.05 -14.78 -14.82
CA ARG A 214 -2.28 -14.13 -14.38
C ARG A 214 -2.32 -12.64 -14.72
N SER A 215 -1.19 -11.94 -14.74
CA SER A 215 -1.10 -10.53 -15.18
C SER A 215 -1.45 -10.28 -16.68
N GLY A 216 -1.88 -11.31 -17.41
CA GLY A 216 -2.22 -11.24 -18.84
C GLY A 216 -0.99 -11.27 -19.75
N ALA A 217 0.11 -11.84 -19.26
CA ALA A 217 1.34 -12.06 -20.03
C ALA A 217 1.42 -13.52 -20.51
N SER A 218 2.28 -13.78 -21.50
CA SER A 218 2.61 -15.17 -21.84
C SER A 218 3.44 -15.82 -20.73
N LYS A 219 3.15 -17.09 -20.42
CA LYS A 219 3.88 -17.84 -19.38
C LYS A 219 5.36 -17.96 -19.78
N PRO A 220 6.30 -17.46 -18.96
CA PRO A 220 7.72 -17.63 -19.21
C PRO A 220 8.09 -19.11 -19.17
N ARG A 221 9.05 -19.52 -19.99
CA ARG A 221 9.52 -20.92 -19.99
C ARG A 221 10.12 -21.28 -18.62
N ALA A 222 9.93 -22.52 -18.21
CA ALA A 222 10.72 -23.12 -17.15
C ALA A 222 12.21 -23.20 -17.60
N PRO A 223 13.18 -23.08 -16.67
CA PRO A 223 14.60 -23.12 -16.96
C PRO A 223 15.10 -24.56 -17.15
N LEU A 224 16.42 -24.71 -17.33
CA LEU A 224 17.11 -25.96 -17.65
C LEU A 224 16.95 -27.04 -16.55
N ALA A 225 17.21 -28.30 -16.90
CA ALA A 225 17.02 -29.46 -16.02
C ALA A 225 17.83 -29.44 -14.71
N THR A 226 18.99 -28.76 -14.68
CA THR A 226 19.81 -28.61 -13.47
C THR A 226 20.14 -27.13 -13.24
N PRO A 227 19.62 -26.51 -12.17
CA PRO A 227 19.94 -25.12 -11.83
C PRO A 227 21.41 -24.98 -11.37
N PRO A 228 22.08 -23.85 -11.65
CA PRO A 228 23.43 -23.57 -11.13
C PRO A 228 23.40 -23.33 -9.61
N ASP A 229 24.51 -23.55 -8.90
CA ASP A 229 24.61 -23.10 -7.50
C ASP A 229 24.73 -21.57 -7.44
N LEU A 230 23.67 -20.94 -6.94
CA LEU A 230 23.54 -19.49 -6.81
C LEU A 230 23.34 -19.04 -5.36
N TRP A 231 23.74 -19.85 -4.37
CA TRP A 231 23.72 -19.38 -2.99
C TRP A 231 24.53 -18.08 -2.85
N PRO A 232 24.04 -17.06 -2.13
CA PRO A 232 24.74 -15.79 -2.02
C PRO A 232 26.10 -15.96 -1.33
N ARG A 233 27.14 -15.32 -1.88
CA ARG A 233 28.47 -15.36 -1.27
C ARG A 233 28.47 -14.56 0.03
N GLY A 234 29.09 -15.13 1.07
CA GLY A 234 29.18 -14.48 2.39
C GLY A 234 27.92 -14.64 3.25
N VAL A 235 26.91 -15.39 2.80
CA VAL A 235 25.76 -15.78 3.63
C VAL A 235 25.99 -17.19 4.15
N GLU A 236 26.11 -17.31 5.47
CA GLU A 236 26.14 -18.61 6.14
C GLU A 236 24.75 -19.24 6.16
N THR A 237 24.69 -20.57 6.16
CA THR A 237 23.41 -21.27 6.28
C THR A 237 22.94 -21.28 7.73
N ASP A 238 21.65 -21.02 7.97
CA ASP A 238 21.04 -21.18 9.30
C ASP A 238 20.48 -22.57 9.50
N LEU A 239 19.86 -23.14 8.45
CA LEU A 239 19.32 -24.50 8.43
C LEU A 239 19.74 -25.20 7.14
N ASP A 240 20.42 -26.33 7.27
CA ASP A 240 20.76 -27.22 6.17
C ASP A 240 19.73 -28.34 6.07
N ASP A 241 19.44 -28.76 4.83
CA ASP A 241 18.54 -29.87 4.50
C ASP A 241 17.24 -29.77 5.34
N VAL A 242 16.40 -28.80 4.99
CA VAL A 242 15.18 -28.44 5.74
C VAL A 242 13.94 -28.50 4.85
N ASP A 243 12.82 -28.92 5.44
CA ASP A 243 11.52 -28.89 4.77
C ASP A 243 10.91 -27.50 4.92
N VAL A 244 10.72 -26.81 3.79
CA VAL A 244 10.20 -25.45 3.73
C VAL A 244 8.76 -25.50 3.21
N ALA A 245 7.83 -25.03 4.03
CA ALA A 245 6.45 -24.82 3.62
C ALA A 245 6.33 -23.48 2.91
N ILE A 246 5.68 -23.46 1.74
CA ILE A 246 5.28 -22.24 1.05
C ILE A 246 3.82 -21.95 1.40
N VAL A 247 3.54 -20.76 1.90
CA VAL A 247 2.28 -20.42 2.57
C VAL A 247 1.73 -19.13 1.95
N ARG A 248 0.47 -19.12 1.54
CA ARG A 248 -0.10 -18.01 0.76
C ARG A 248 -1.40 -17.47 1.35
N THR A 249 -1.64 -16.20 1.06
CA THR A 249 -2.99 -15.63 1.05
C THR A 249 -3.30 -15.26 -0.39
N GLU A 250 -4.47 -15.66 -0.89
CA GLU A 250 -4.98 -15.19 -2.18
C GLU A 250 -6.50 -14.98 -2.04
N PRO A 251 -7.04 -13.78 -2.34
CA PRO A 251 -8.47 -13.57 -2.30
C PRO A 251 -9.16 -14.30 -3.48
N PRO A 252 -10.46 -14.60 -3.38
CA PRO A 252 -11.22 -15.11 -4.51
C PRO A 252 -11.29 -14.04 -5.61
N PHE A 253 -10.94 -14.41 -6.85
CA PHE A 253 -10.96 -13.48 -7.99
C PHE A 253 -11.07 -14.24 -9.33
N GLU A 254 -11.93 -13.76 -10.23
CA GLU A 254 -12.13 -14.35 -11.58
C GLU A 254 -12.34 -15.87 -11.57
N GLY A 255 -13.22 -16.36 -10.68
CA GLY A 255 -13.55 -17.79 -10.55
C GLY A 255 -12.53 -18.62 -9.78
N ARG A 256 -11.40 -18.04 -9.35
CA ARG A 256 -10.44 -18.69 -8.44
C ARG A 256 -10.99 -18.71 -7.01
N ARG A 257 -10.74 -19.82 -6.31
CA ARG A 257 -11.08 -19.97 -4.88
C ARG A 257 -10.10 -19.16 -4.02
N ALA A 258 -10.59 -18.74 -2.86
CA ALA A 258 -9.76 -18.11 -1.85
C ALA A 258 -8.71 -19.10 -1.31
N VAL A 259 -7.55 -18.58 -0.94
CA VAL A 259 -6.46 -19.28 -0.25
C VAL A 259 -6.19 -18.52 1.04
N HIS A 260 -6.28 -19.23 2.17
CA HIS A 260 -6.11 -18.67 3.51
C HIS A 260 -5.01 -19.37 4.31
N GLU A 261 -4.03 -19.97 3.62
CA GLU A 261 -3.00 -20.83 4.24
C GLU A 261 -2.24 -20.08 5.34
N VAL A 262 -1.92 -18.79 5.15
CA VAL A 262 -1.26 -17.95 6.17
C VAL A 262 -2.10 -17.87 7.44
N ARG A 263 -3.40 -17.57 7.32
CA ARG A 263 -4.31 -17.45 8.45
C ARG A 263 -4.41 -18.77 9.21
N GLU A 264 -4.64 -19.87 8.51
CA GLU A 264 -4.75 -21.20 9.12
C GLU A 264 -3.44 -21.59 9.81
N LEU A 265 -2.29 -21.28 9.21
CA LEU A 265 -0.99 -21.57 9.80
C LEU A 265 -0.75 -20.80 11.10
N HIS A 266 -1.07 -19.50 11.14
CA HIS A 266 -0.94 -18.69 12.35
C HIS A 266 -1.84 -19.22 13.48
N LEU A 267 -3.10 -19.56 13.17
CA LEU A 267 -4.02 -20.13 14.15
C LEU A 267 -3.52 -21.47 14.70
N ASP A 268 -3.07 -22.36 13.82
CA ASP A 268 -2.53 -23.65 14.22
C ASP A 268 -1.27 -23.50 15.09
N ALA A 269 -0.37 -22.58 14.72
CA ALA A 269 0.86 -22.33 15.45
C ALA A 269 0.57 -21.76 16.84
N ILE A 270 -0.35 -20.80 16.96
CA ILE A 270 -0.80 -20.24 18.25
C ILE A 270 -1.45 -21.33 19.11
N ALA A 271 -2.30 -22.17 18.51
CA ALA A 271 -2.97 -23.26 19.23
C ALA A 271 -1.98 -24.32 19.74
N ARG A 272 -0.88 -24.57 19.01
CA ARG A 272 0.14 -25.57 19.39
C ARG A 272 1.14 -25.07 20.43
N ALA A 273 1.29 -23.76 20.58
CA ALA A 273 2.29 -23.13 21.44
C ALA A 273 2.17 -23.54 22.91
N ARG A 274 3.29 -23.93 23.51
CA ARG A 274 3.37 -24.44 24.90
C ARG A 274 4.17 -23.54 25.83
N ARG A 275 5.31 -23.05 25.36
CA ARG A 275 6.28 -22.28 26.16
C ARG A 275 6.18 -20.81 25.85
N PHE A 276 6.35 -20.44 24.58
CA PHE A 276 6.28 -19.05 24.16
C PHE A 276 5.89 -18.85 22.70
N ILE A 277 5.35 -17.67 22.43
CA ILE A 277 5.09 -17.12 21.10
C ILE A 277 5.86 -15.80 21.02
N PHE A 278 6.77 -15.69 20.06
CA PHE A 278 7.39 -14.42 19.69
C PHE A 278 6.85 -13.98 18.33
N MET A 279 6.34 -12.75 18.27
CA MET A 279 5.86 -12.14 17.04
C MET A 279 6.58 -10.83 16.83
N GLU A 280 7.11 -10.64 15.62
CA GLU A 280 7.57 -9.34 15.16
C GLU A 280 6.75 -8.96 13.94
N ASN A 281 6.02 -7.85 14.03
CA ASN A 281 5.13 -7.47 12.95
C ASN A 281 4.94 -5.97 12.84
N GLN A 282 4.84 -5.49 11.62
CA GLN A 282 4.47 -4.11 11.33
C GLN A 282 3.07 -3.76 11.87
N TYR A 283 2.09 -4.63 11.72
CA TYR A 283 0.72 -4.36 12.17
C TYR A 283 0.16 -5.51 12.99
N PHE A 284 -0.52 -5.17 14.08
CA PHE A 284 -1.28 -6.12 14.89
C PHE A 284 -2.71 -5.60 15.09
N THR A 285 -3.59 -5.84 14.12
CA THR A 285 -4.97 -5.33 14.10
C THR A 285 -6.02 -6.42 13.94
N SER A 286 -5.62 -7.65 13.61
CA SER A 286 -6.57 -8.74 13.37
C SER A 286 -7.25 -9.20 14.67
N GLY A 287 -8.57 -9.09 14.70
CA GLY A 287 -9.39 -9.58 15.82
C GLY A 287 -9.28 -11.10 16.00
N LEU A 288 -9.22 -11.85 14.88
CA LEU A 288 -9.07 -13.30 14.86
C LEU A 288 -7.78 -13.76 15.55
N ILE A 289 -6.65 -13.13 15.21
CA ILE A 289 -5.35 -13.45 15.82
C ILE A 289 -5.34 -13.02 17.29
N ALA A 290 -5.85 -11.82 17.60
CA ALA A 290 -5.96 -11.35 18.98
C ALA A 290 -6.81 -12.31 19.85
N ASP A 291 -7.88 -12.87 19.29
CA ASP A 291 -8.73 -13.86 19.96
C ASP A 291 -8.03 -15.19 20.23
N ALA A 292 -7.27 -15.70 19.26
CA ALA A 292 -6.48 -16.90 19.43
C ALA A 292 -5.42 -16.73 20.54
N LEU A 293 -4.71 -15.60 20.55
CA LEU A 293 -3.73 -15.27 21.60
C LEU A 293 -4.40 -15.11 22.97
N ALA A 294 -5.54 -14.40 23.02
CA ALA A 294 -6.31 -14.21 24.25
C ALA A 294 -6.84 -15.55 24.81
N ALA A 295 -7.20 -16.51 23.95
CA ALA A 295 -7.58 -17.84 24.38
C ALA A 295 -6.42 -18.57 25.08
N ARG A 296 -5.23 -18.57 24.46
CA ARG A 296 -4.02 -19.17 25.05
C ARG A 296 -3.63 -18.51 26.38
N LEU A 297 -3.76 -17.19 26.50
CA LEU A 297 -3.40 -16.47 27.72
C LEU A 297 -4.33 -16.75 28.91
N ARG A 298 -5.58 -17.16 28.66
CA ARG A 298 -6.55 -17.54 29.71
C ARG A 298 -6.27 -18.91 30.34
N GLU A 299 -5.50 -19.76 29.68
CA GLU A 299 -5.22 -21.10 30.16
C GLU A 299 -4.22 -21.08 31.31
N PRO A 300 -4.40 -21.83 32.41
CA PRO A 300 -3.47 -21.78 33.55
C PRO A 300 -2.00 -22.00 33.17
N ASP A 301 -1.73 -22.89 32.20
CA ASP A 301 -0.42 -23.30 31.70
C ASP A 301 -0.14 -22.84 30.26
N GLY A 302 -0.86 -21.81 29.77
CA GLY A 302 -0.59 -21.17 28.49
C GLY A 302 0.83 -20.56 28.33
N PRO A 303 1.24 -20.26 27.09
CA PRO A 303 2.58 -19.77 26.77
C PRO A 303 2.78 -18.29 27.17
N GLU A 304 4.04 -17.87 27.27
CA GLU A 304 4.41 -16.46 27.21
C GLU A 304 4.21 -15.90 25.79
N ILE A 305 3.76 -14.66 25.66
CA ILE A 305 3.52 -14.03 24.36
C ILE A 305 4.24 -12.69 24.32
N VAL A 306 5.18 -12.56 23.40
CA VAL A 306 5.95 -11.35 23.16
C VAL A 306 5.61 -10.81 21.77
N LEU A 307 5.17 -9.55 21.71
CA LEU A 307 4.93 -8.81 20.47
C LEU A 307 5.94 -7.68 20.33
N LEU A 308 6.71 -7.67 19.25
CA LEU A 308 7.60 -6.59 18.86
C LEU A 308 6.97 -5.83 17.68
N THR A 309 6.73 -4.54 17.85
CA THR A 309 6.08 -3.64 16.85
C THR A 309 6.61 -2.22 16.99
N HIS A 310 6.37 -1.34 16.02
CA HIS A 310 6.78 0.07 16.09
C HIS A 310 6.00 0.86 17.16
N ARG A 311 6.59 1.95 17.70
CA ARG A 311 5.94 2.87 18.65
C ARG A 311 4.84 3.68 17.96
N ASP A 312 5.26 4.49 16.98
CA ASP A 312 4.43 5.41 16.20
C ASP A 312 4.42 4.99 14.72
N GLN A 313 3.32 5.21 14.00
CA GLN A 313 3.23 4.92 12.57
C GLN A 313 3.76 6.11 11.78
N CYS A 314 4.66 5.87 10.82
CA CYS A 314 5.15 6.93 9.96
C CYS A 314 4.06 7.41 8.99
N GLY A 315 3.28 8.41 9.40
CA GLY A 315 2.29 9.06 8.56
C GLY A 315 0.97 9.30 9.30
N TRP A 316 0.51 10.55 9.30
CA TRP A 316 -0.66 11.02 10.05
C TRP A 316 -1.94 10.19 9.80
N LEU A 317 -2.13 9.66 8.58
CA LEU A 317 -3.31 8.86 8.22
C LEU A 317 -3.26 7.42 8.77
N GLU A 318 -2.08 6.80 8.76
CA GLU A 318 -1.90 5.46 9.33
C GLU A 318 -2.05 5.53 10.85
N GLU A 319 -1.38 6.49 11.49
CA GLU A 319 -1.39 6.69 12.94
C GLU A 319 -2.81 6.90 13.50
N SER A 320 -3.63 7.71 12.82
CA SER A 320 -5.01 8.00 13.26
C SER A 320 -6.01 6.85 13.07
N THR A 321 -5.65 5.80 12.31
CA THR A 321 -6.55 4.67 12.02
C THR A 321 -6.00 3.34 12.50
N MET A 322 -4.89 2.90 11.93
CA MET A 322 -4.27 1.60 12.22
C MET A 322 -3.69 1.58 13.64
N GLY A 323 -3.26 2.74 14.18
CA GLY A 323 -2.86 2.88 15.58
C GLY A 323 -4.00 2.59 16.56
N VAL A 324 -5.22 3.04 16.25
CA VAL A 324 -6.42 2.77 17.05
C VAL A 324 -6.79 1.29 17.02
N LEU A 325 -6.78 0.68 15.83
CA LEU A 325 -7.06 -0.76 15.68
C LEU A 325 -6.02 -1.61 16.42
N ARG A 326 -4.75 -1.23 16.35
CA ARG A 326 -3.66 -1.90 17.08
C ARG A 326 -3.90 -1.87 18.57
N ALA A 327 -4.19 -0.70 19.11
CA ALA A 327 -4.43 -0.56 20.54
C ALA A 327 -5.67 -1.33 21.00
N ARG A 328 -6.73 -1.43 20.19
CA ARG A 328 -7.90 -2.28 20.50
C ARG A 328 -7.52 -3.76 20.55
N ALA A 329 -6.78 -4.26 19.56
CA ALA A 329 -6.29 -5.64 19.55
C ALA A 329 -5.38 -5.92 20.75
N GLN A 330 -4.44 -5.01 21.04
CA GLN A 330 -3.54 -5.12 22.19
C GLN A 330 -4.30 -5.11 23.52
N ARG A 331 -5.26 -4.19 23.72
CA ARG A 331 -6.11 -4.16 24.93
C ARG A 331 -6.89 -5.45 25.10
N ARG A 332 -7.40 -6.05 24.02
CA ARG A 332 -8.11 -7.33 24.06
C ARG A 332 -7.23 -8.46 24.59
N VAL A 333 -5.98 -8.54 24.11
CA VAL A 333 -4.99 -9.53 24.56
C VAL A 333 -4.56 -9.24 26.01
N THR A 334 -4.22 -7.99 26.35
CA THR A 334 -3.83 -7.58 27.69
C THR A 334 -4.92 -7.85 28.73
N HIS A 335 -6.20 -7.62 28.39
CA HIS A 335 -7.31 -7.87 29.31
C HIS A 335 -7.57 -9.37 29.55
N ALA A 336 -7.21 -10.22 28.59
CA ALA A 336 -7.31 -11.68 28.73
C ALA A 336 -6.16 -12.29 29.53
N ASP A 337 -5.05 -11.57 29.71
CA ASP A 337 -3.85 -12.04 30.39
C ASP A 337 -3.98 -12.00 31.91
N ALA A 338 -4.66 -12.99 32.48
CA ALA A 338 -4.80 -13.13 33.93
C ALA A 338 -3.49 -13.52 34.65
N HIS A 339 -2.47 -13.94 33.90
CA HIS A 339 -1.24 -14.55 34.43
C HIS A 339 0.02 -13.70 34.19
N GLY A 340 -0.12 -12.53 33.57
CA GLY A 340 0.99 -11.60 33.31
C GLY A 340 1.99 -12.08 32.25
N ARG A 341 1.57 -12.95 31.33
CA ARG A 341 2.36 -13.62 30.30
C ARG A 341 2.39 -12.91 28.94
N PHE A 342 1.73 -11.76 28.77
CA PHE A 342 1.79 -10.97 27.55
C PHE A 342 2.64 -9.72 27.74
N ARG A 343 3.57 -9.46 26.81
CA ARG A 343 4.32 -8.21 26.72
C ARG A 343 4.42 -7.73 25.28
N ALA A 344 4.18 -6.44 25.07
CA ALA A 344 4.45 -5.76 23.82
C ALA A 344 5.64 -4.82 23.99
N TYR A 345 6.53 -4.76 23.00
CA TYR A 345 7.72 -3.94 23.01
C TYR A 345 7.89 -3.20 21.68
N PHE A 346 8.66 -2.12 21.71
CA PHE A 346 9.25 -1.49 20.55
C PHE A 346 10.75 -1.30 20.78
N PRO A 347 11.59 -1.36 19.73
CA PRO A 347 13.03 -1.20 19.86
C PRO A 347 13.42 0.28 19.75
N GLU A 348 14.37 0.71 20.59
CA GLU A 348 14.96 2.04 20.53
C GLU A 348 16.24 2.03 19.69
N PRO A 349 16.45 3.01 18.80
CA PRO A 349 17.68 3.12 18.04
C PRO A 349 18.86 3.47 18.94
N ALA A 350 19.99 2.83 18.67
CA ALA A 350 21.22 3.10 19.42
C ALA A 350 21.63 4.57 19.27
N GLY A 351 21.70 5.29 20.39
CA GLY A 351 22.24 6.65 20.45
C GLY A 351 21.25 7.79 20.25
N ALA A 352 19.94 7.54 20.03
CA ALA A 352 18.93 8.59 19.98
C ALA A 352 17.86 8.44 21.06
N LYS A 353 17.62 9.52 21.82
CA LYS A 353 16.59 9.56 22.88
C LYS A 353 15.15 9.59 22.34
N ASP A 354 14.95 9.97 21.07
CA ASP A 354 13.62 10.19 20.49
C ASP A 354 13.38 9.49 19.13
N GLY A 355 14.36 8.74 18.61
CA GLY A 355 14.22 8.02 17.34
C GLY A 355 13.37 6.75 17.50
N CYS A 356 12.62 6.36 16.47
CA CYS A 356 11.93 5.07 16.39
C CYS A 356 12.50 4.27 15.23
N ILE A 357 12.76 2.97 15.46
CA ILE A 357 13.04 2.05 14.36
C ILE A 357 11.70 1.64 13.75
N ASN A 358 11.58 1.76 12.43
CA ASN A 358 10.38 1.31 11.72
C ASN A 358 10.44 -0.21 11.53
N ILE A 359 9.67 -0.95 12.33
CA ILE A 359 9.54 -2.41 12.19
C ILE A 359 8.59 -2.72 11.02
N HIS A 360 9.15 -3.33 10.00
CA HIS A 360 8.43 -3.79 8.81
C HIS A 360 8.50 -5.32 8.63
N SER A 361 9.18 -6.06 9.49
CA SER A 361 9.19 -7.52 9.40
C SER A 361 7.80 -8.13 9.64
N LYS A 362 7.69 -9.41 9.28
CA LYS A 362 6.52 -10.26 9.55
C LYS A 362 7.00 -11.66 9.94
N VAL A 363 7.44 -11.79 11.19
CA VAL A 363 8.03 -13.01 11.75
C VAL A 363 7.16 -13.54 12.89
N LEU A 364 6.98 -14.86 12.92
CA LEU A 364 6.38 -15.57 14.04
C LEU A 364 7.29 -16.75 14.39
N VAL A 365 7.64 -16.87 15.67
CA VAL A 365 8.38 -17.99 16.25
C VAL A 365 7.55 -18.60 17.38
N VAL A 366 7.45 -19.92 17.39
CA VAL A 366 6.74 -20.67 18.44
C VAL A 366 7.68 -21.75 19.00
N ASP A 367 7.91 -21.69 20.31
CA ASP A 367 8.65 -22.68 21.11
C ASP A 367 10.07 -23.05 20.62
N ASP A 368 10.71 -22.21 19.79
CA ASP A 368 11.93 -22.54 19.01
C ASP A 368 11.78 -23.76 18.07
N GLU A 369 10.56 -24.27 17.90
CA GLU A 369 10.22 -25.44 17.10
C GLU A 369 9.57 -25.07 15.76
N PHE A 370 9.09 -23.83 15.62
CA PHE A 370 8.45 -23.34 14.42
C PHE A 370 8.80 -21.89 14.16
N LEU A 371 9.05 -21.56 12.89
CA LEU A 371 9.28 -20.20 12.44
C LEU A 371 8.60 -19.96 11.09
N THR A 372 7.96 -18.80 10.93
CA THR A 372 7.53 -18.29 9.62
C THR A 372 7.98 -16.85 9.39
N VAL A 373 8.37 -16.57 8.14
CA VAL A 373 8.74 -15.23 7.65
C VAL A 373 8.11 -15.01 6.28
N GLY A 374 7.69 -13.78 5.99
CA GLY A 374 7.12 -13.45 4.70
C GLY A 374 6.60 -12.04 4.61
N SER A 375 5.56 -11.85 3.80
CA SER A 375 4.96 -10.55 3.54
C SER A 375 3.72 -10.25 4.38
N ALA A 376 3.12 -11.25 5.03
CA ALA A 376 1.81 -11.15 5.67
C ALA A 376 1.84 -10.46 7.05
N ASN A 377 1.16 -9.32 7.17
CA ASN A 377 0.98 -8.63 8.46
C ASN A 377 -0.05 -9.34 9.36
N LEU A 378 -0.07 -9.06 10.66
CA LEU A 378 -1.14 -9.54 11.57
C LEU A 378 -2.38 -8.62 11.50
N ASN A 379 -2.83 -8.33 10.29
CA ASN A 379 -4.02 -7.54 9.99
C ASN A 379 -5.02 -8.36 9.16
N ASN A 380 -6.28 -7.93 9.14
CA ASN A 380 -7.34 -8.67 8.44
C ASN A 380 -7.07 -8.78 6.93
N ARG A 381 -6.45 -7.75 6.35
CA ARG A 381 -6.09 -7.75 4.93
C ARG A 381 -5.15 -8.88 4.56
N SER A 382 -4.06 -9.08 5.30
CA SER A 382 -3.08 -10.14 5.01
C SER A 382 -3.62 -11.54 5.30
N MET A 383 -4.65 -11.65 6.14
CA MET A 383 -5.31 -12.93 6.47
C MET A 383 -6.32 -13.39 5.41
N GLY A 384 -6.80 -12.51 4.51
CA GLY A 384 -7.83 -12.91 3.55
C GLY A 384 -8.03 -12.07 2.29
N LEU A 385 -7.48 -10.86 2.21
CA LEU A 385 -7.71 -9.93 1.11
C LEU A 385 -6.50 -9.72 0.21
N ASP A 386 -5.36 -9.35 0.79
CA ASP A 386 -4.14 -9.06 0.03
C ASP A 386 -3.45 -10.36 -0.34
N THR A 387 -2.80 -10.39 -1.51
CA THR A 387 -2.03 -11.58 -1.86
C THR A 387 -0.71 -11.55 -1.10
N GLU A 388 -0.44 -12.60 -0.34
CA GLU A 388 0.73 -12.72 0.53
C GLU A 388 1.53 -14.00 0.21
N CYS A 389 2.79 -14.03 0.62
CA CYS A 389 3.63 -15.22 0.56
C CYS A 389 4.56 -15.24 1.77
N ASN A 390 4.46 -16.31 2.55
CA ASN A 390 5.39 -16.66 3.61
C ASN A 390 6.10 -17.98 3.26
N ILE A 391 7.25 -18.17 3.88
CA ILE A 391 7.82 -19.49 4.08
C ILE A 391 7.75 -19.86 5.57
N ALA A 392 7.68 -21.14 5.86
CA ALA A 392 7.67 -21.64 7.23
C ALA A 392 8.46 -22.94 7.37
N VAL A 393 9.03 -23.16 8.55
CA VAL A 393 9.85 -24.33 8.87
C VAL A 393 9.48 -24.88 10.24
N GLU A 394 9.51 -26.21 10.37
CA GLU A 394 9.48 -26.92 11.66
C GLU A 394 10.87 -27.43 11.98
N ALA A 395 11.35 -27.15 13.19
CA ALA A 395 12.73 -27.32 13.61
C ALA A 395 13.13 -28.79 13.86
N ARG A 396 12.17 -29.72 13.95
CA ARG A 396 12.38 -31.18 14.13
C ARG A 396 13.45 -31.59 15.17
N GLY A 397 13.71 -30.75 16.17
CA GLY A 397 14.66 -31.01 17.25
C GLY A 397 15.98 -30.23 17.17
N GLU A 398 16.28 -29.57 16.05
CA GLU A 398 17.32 -28.53 15.97
C GLU A 398 16.66 -27.19 16.29
N PRO A 399 17.12 -26.39 17.27
CA PRO A 399 16.47 -25.12 17.56
C PRO A 399 16.47 -24.24 16.30
N CYS A 400 15.29 -23.78 15.88
CA CYS A 400 15.18 -22.65 14.94
C CYS A 400 15.62 -21.40 15.70
N GLN A 401 16.92 -21.27 16.01
CA GLN A 401 17.43 -20.17 16.80
C GLN A 401 16.93 -18.89 16.16
N ALA A 402 16.09 -18.16 16.90
CA ALA A 402 15.54 -16.90 16.44
C ALA A 402 16.67 -15.85 16.45
N LYS A 403 17.60 -15.95 15.49
CA LYS A 403 18.61 -14.92 15.20
C LYS A 403 17.95 -13.56 14.93
N ALA A 404 16.68 -13.56 14.55
CA ALA A 404 15.85 -12.37 14.36
C ALA A 404 15.69 -11.49 15.62
N ILE A 405 15.89 -12.02 16.84
CA ILE A 405 15.51 -11.30 18.08
C ILE A 405 16.70 -10.62 18.77
N ALA A 406 17.94 -11.04 18.48
CA ALA A 406 19.08 -10.68 19.31
C ALA A 406 20.30 -10.25 18.51
N VAL A 407 20.83 -9.10 18.93
CA VAL A 407 22.17 -8.58 18.58
C VAL A 407 23.29 -9.59 18.82
N ASP A 408 23.11 -10.44 19.83
CA ASP A 408 23.98 -11.58 20.14
C ASP A 408 23.10 -12.82 20.38
N PRO A 409 22.83 -13.61 19.33
CA PRO A 409 21.99 -14.81 19.42
C PRO A 409 22.51 -15.83 20.44
N ALA A 410 23.83 -15.95 20.62
CA ALA A 410 24.43 -16.91 21.54
C ALA A 410 24.22 -16.49 22.99
N ALA A 411 24.45 -15.21 23.31
CA ALA A 411 24.18 -14.68 24.64
C ALA A 411 22.68 -14.72 24.98
N PHE A 412 21.81 -14.43 24.01
CA PHE A 412 20.36 -14.54 24.19
C PHE A 412 19.93 -15.99 24.46
N ALA A 413 20.39 -16.94 23.66
CA ALA A 413 20.08 -18.36 23.85
C ALA A 413 20.56 -18.88 25.20
N GLN A 414 21.77 -18.49 25.63
CA GLN A 414 22.30 -18.84 26.94
C GLN A 414 21.44 -18.25 28.07
N LYS A 415 21.01 -17.00 27.93
CA LYS A 415 20.15 -16.34 28.92
C LYS A 415 18.77 -16.97 28.99
N LEU A 416 18.17 -17.29 27.84
CA LEU A 416 16.88 -17.98 27.72
C LEU A 416 16.92 -19.36 28.35
N ALA A 417 17.99 -20.12 28.14
CA ALA A 417 18.18 -21.41 28.79
C ALA A 417 18.28 -21.27 30.32
N GLY A 418 18.88 -20.18 30.82
CA GLY A 418 19.02 -19.92 32.25
C GLY A 418 17.76 -19.40 32.94
N THR A 419 16.94 -18.60 32.26
CA THR A 419 15.69 -18.04 32.82
C THR A 419 14.49 -18.96 32.63
N GLY A 420 14.48 -19.77 31.56
CA GLY A 420 13.32 -20.55 31.15
C GLY A 420 12.11 -19.73 30.68
N SER A 421 12.25 -18.40 30.58
CA SER A 421 11.20 -17.43 30.30
C SER A 421 11.70 -16.42 29.27
N LEU A 422 10.95 -16.24 28.19
CA LEU A 422 11.26 -15.29 27.14
C LEU A 422 11.15 -13.86 27.68
N ILE A 423 10.09 -13.57 28.44
CA ILE A 423 9.88 -12.25 29.05
C ILE A 423 11.02 -11.95 30.03
N ALA A 424 11.33 -12.86 30.96
CA ALA A 424 12.41 -12.64 31.92
C ALA A 424 13.78 -12.47 31.25
N THR A 425 14.00 -13.14 30.12
CA THR A 425 15.21 -12.98 29.31
C THR A 425 15.31 -11.58 28.72
N ILE A 426 14.24 -11.11 28.07
CA ILE A 426 14.18 -9.75 27.51
C ILE A 426 14.40 -8.73 28.63
N GLU A 427 13.64 -8.83 29.72
CA GLU A 427 13.75 -7.93 30.86
C GLU A 427 15.17 -7.88 31.45
N ALA A 428 15.85 -9.02 31.54
CA ALA A 428 17.22 -9.08 32.03
C ALA A 428 18.28 -8.54 31.06
N LEU A 429 17.95 -8.41 29.77
CA LEU A 429 18.83 -7.89 28.72
C LEU A 429 18.54 -6.41 28.39
N ARG A 430 17.45 -5.84 28.91
CA ARG A 430 17.11 -4.41 28.78
C ARG A 430 18.14 -3.52 29.47
N GLY A 431 18.25 -2.28 29.01
CA GLY A 431 19.17 -1.27 29.56
C GLY A 431 20.53 -1.18 28.85
N ASN A 432 20.73 -2.00 27.81
CA ASN A 432 21.85 -1.86 26.87
C ASN A 432 21.58 -0.74 25.84
N PRO A 433 22.60 -0.24 25.11
CA PRO A 433 22.42 0.79 24.08
C PRO A 433 21.43 0.42 22.97
N ARG A 434 21.26 -0.89 22.70
CA ARG A 434 20.16 -1.45 21.94
C ARG A 434 19.24 -2.14 22.93
N THR A 435 18.05 -1.58 23.16
CA THR A 435 17.10 -2.07 24.15
C THR A 435 15.69 -2.11 23.60
N LEU A 436 14.88 -2.98 24.17
CA LEU A 436 13.45 -3.01 23.98
C LEU A 436 12.77 -2.19 25.09
N THR A 437 11.81 -1.37 24.71
CA THR A 437 11.00 -0.57 25.63
C THR A 437 9.55 -1.07 25.58
N PRO A 438 8.90 -1.28 26.74
CA PRO A 438 7.52 -1.71 26.80
C PRO A 438 6.60 -0.74 26.05
N LEU A 439 5.75 -1.29 25.19
CA LEU A 439 4.73 -0.53 24.47
C LEU A 439 3.46 -0.44 25.32
N GLY A 440 3.12 0.77 25.76
CA GLY A 440 1.88 1.04 26.49
C GLY A 440 0.62 0.77 25.65
N THR A 441 -0.53 0.64 26.33
CA THR A 441 -1.85 0.46 25.69
C THR A 441 -2.62 1.77 25.50
N ASP A 442 -2.02 2.89 25.93
CA ASP A 442 -2.66 4.20 25.95
C ASP A 442 -2.76 4.75 24.52
N VAL A 443 -3.99 4.84 24.04
CA VAL A 443 -4.33 5.70 22.91
C VAL A 443 -4.74 7.01 23.55
N VAL A 444 -4.29 8.14 22.98
CA VAL A 444 -4.80 9.47 23.34
C VAL A 444 -6.33 9.37 23.47
N SER A 445 -6.85 9.68 24.65
CA SER A 445 -8.27 9.52 25.02
C SER A 445 -9.24 10.37 24.17
N GLU A 446 -8.71 11.14 23.22
CA GLU A 446 -9.46 12.04 22.33
C GLU A 446 -9.94 11.35 21.03
N LEU A 447 -9.64 10.06 20.81
CA LEU A 447 -10.05 9.30 19.62
C LEU A 447 -11.18 8.27 19.88
N ASP A 448 -12.01 8.46 20.91
CA ASP A 448 -13.35 7.85 21.04
C ASP A 448 -14.38 8.49 20.07
N THR A 449 -13.90 9.01 18.95
CA THR A 449 -14.78 9.39 17.83
C THR A 449 -15.26 8.09 17.17
N PRO A 450 -16.54 7.97 16.76
CA PRO A 450 -16.96 6.84 15.93
C PRO A 450 -16.12 6.85 14.66
N LEU A 451 -15.10 6.00 14.64
CA LEU A 451 -14.19 5.85 13.52
C LEU A 451 -15.02 5.36 12.34
N VAL A 452 -14.76 5.95 11.18
CA VAL A 452 -15.02 5.36 9.88
C VAL A 452 -14.82 3.84 9.95
N ASP A 453 -15.83 3.06 9.53
CA ASP A 453 -15.95 1.62 9.81
C ASP A 453 -14.61 0.88 9.65
N ALA A 454 -14.16 0.25 10.74
CA ALA A 454 -12.90 -0.53 10.77
C ALA A 454 -12.83 -1.57 9.64
N ALA A 455 -13.99 -2.07 9.21
CA ALA A 455 -14.16 -3.00 8.10
C ALA A 455 -13.73 -2.43 6.73
N LEU A 456 -13.65 -1.11 6.55
CA LEU A 456 -13.12 -0.51 5.32
C LEU A 456 -11.62 -0.36 5.33
N MET A 457 -11.05 0.00 6.49
CA MET A 457 -9.62 0.30 6.59
C MET A 457 -8.80 -1.00 6.65
N ASP A 458 -9.32 -2.04 7.33
CA ASP A 458 -8.72 -3.37 7.40
C ASP A 458 -9.77 -4.48 7.09
N PRO A 459 -10.22 -4.61 5.82
CA PRO A 459 -11.22 -5.60 5.44
C PRO A 459 -10.69 -7.04 5.48
N GLU A 460 -11.51 -7.98 5.97
CA GLU A 460 -11.20 -9.41 6.02
C GLU A 460 -11.39 -10.15 4.68
N ALA A 461 -12.20 -9.58 3.78
CA ALA A 461 -12.56 -10.19 2.50
C ALA A 461 -12.70 -9.13 1.40
N PRO A 462 -12.66 -9.52 0.12
CA PRO A 462 -12.93 -8.60 -0.98
C PRO A 462 -14.25 -7.91 -0.75
N VAL A 463 -14.19 -6.58 -0.68
CA VAL A 463 -15.42 -5.84 -0.50
C VAL A 463 -16.13 -5.83 -1.84
N ASP A 464 -17.37 -6.32 -1.83
CA ASP A 464 -18.26 -6.22 -2.98
C ASP A 464 -18.36 -4.74 -3.36
N PRO A 465 -17.97 -4.34 -4.59
CA PRO A 465 -18.06 -2.96 -5.02
C PRO A 465 -19.46 -2.37 -4.80
N ASP A 466 -20.50 -3.20 -4.88
CA ASP A 466 -21.90 -2.82 -4.68
C ASP A 466 -22.23 -2.64 -3.18
N LYS A 467 -21.67 -3.45 -2.26
CA LYS A 467 -21.81 -3.26 -0.79
C LYS A 467 -20.95 -2.13 -0.24
N LEU A 468 -19.73 -1.94 -0.75
CA LEU A 468 -18.86 -0.83 -0.34
C LEU A 468 -19.44 0.52 -0.77
N LEU A 469 -20.21 0.54 -1.86
CA LEU A 469 -21.02 1.67 -2.30
C LEU A 469 -22.17 2.00 -1.32
N ASP A 470 -22.73 0.98 -0.67
CA ASP A 470 -23.81 1.13 0.31
C ASP A 470 -23.30 1.59 1.69
N ASP A 471 -22.10 1.14 2.10
CA ASP A 471 -21.54 1.42 3.43
C ASP A 471 -20.79 2.77 3.54
N PHE A 472 -20.26 3.32 2.43
CA PHE A 472 -19.28 4.40 2.49
C PHE A 472 -19.65 5.78 1.98
N VAL A 473 -20.86 5.97 1.44
CA VAL A 473 -21.55 7.25 1.14
C VAL A 473 -22.43 7.05 -0.10
N PRO A 474 -23.69 7.51 -0.11
CA PRO A 474 -24.51 7.50 -1.31
C PRO A 474 -23.79 8.16 -2.50
N PRO A 475 -23.97 7.68 -3.73
CA PRO A 475 -22.93 7.47 -4.75
C PRO A 475 -22.20 8.69 -5.36
N GLU A 476 -22.28 9.88 -4.78
CA GLU A 476 -22.11 11.15 -5.51
C GLU A 476 -20.82 11.96 -5.24
N SER A 477 -19.74 11.40 -4.67
CA SER A 477 -18.54 12.21 -4.34
C SER A 477 -17.18 11.62 -4.74
N ARG A 478 -17.08 10.95 -5.91
CA ARG A 478 -15.84 10.31 -6.41
C ARG A 478 -14.89 11.27 -7.17
N ARG A 479 -13.93 11.93 -6.49
CA ARG A 479 -12.91 12.78 -7.16
C ARG A 479 -11.57 12.09 -7.48
N PRO A 480 -10.92 12.48 -8.60
CA PRO A 480 -9.50 12.30 -8.91
C PRO A 480 -8.73 13.63 -8.90
N ALA A 481 -7.79 13.81 -7.97
CA ALA A 481 -7.04 15.06 -7.78
C ALA A 481 -5.53 14.85 -7.53
N ALA A 482 -4.87 13.82 -8.05
CA ALA A 482 -3.48 13.51 -7.66
C ALA A 482 -2.37 13.93 -8.65
N ALA A 483 -2.69 14.45 -9.84
CA ALA A 483 -1.68 14.75 -10.87
C ALA A 483 -0.90 16.07 -10.66
N TRP A 484 -1.40 16.99 -9.82
CA TRP A 484 -0.87 18.37 -9.74
C TRP A 484 0.13 18.61 -8.60
N ARG A 485 0.11 17.74 -7.57
CA ARG A 485 0.89 17.93 -6.33
C ARG A 485 2.37 17.52 -6.44
N PHE A 486 2.80 16.95 -7.57
CA PHE A 486 4.16 16.41 -7.79
C PHE A 486 4.93 17.03 -8.96
N SER A 487 4.48 18.19 -9.45
CA SER A 487 5.34 19.02 -10.30
C SER A 487 6.03 20.09 -9.44
N PRO A 488 7.13 20.72 -9.90
CA PRO A 488 7.68 21.93 -9.27
C PRO A 488 6.65 23.06 -9.14
N LEU A 489 5.51 22.97 -9.84
CA LEU A 489 4.42 23.93 -9.73
C LEU A 489 3.65 23.82 -8.42
N HIS A 490 3.70 22.74 -7.64
CA HIS A 490 2.96 22.67 -6.35
C HIS A 490 3.44 23.72 -5.33
N GLN A 491 4.71 24.14 -5.42
CA GLN A 491 5.28 25.22 -4.61
C GLN A 491 4.72 26.59 -5.05
N TRP A 492 4.28 26.72 -6.29
CA TRP A 492 3.67 27.93 -6.87
C TRP A 492 2.13 27.89 -6.89
N LEU A 493 1.54 26.69 -6.71
CA LEU A 493 0.10 26.39 -6.82
C LEU A 493 -0.51 25.97 -5.46
N ASN A 494 0.13 26.32 -4.34
CA ASN A 494 -0.50 26.23 -3.03
C ASN A 494 -1.50 27.40 -2.86
N LEU A 495 -2.49 27.25 -1.98
CA LEU A 495 -3.59 28.21 -1.86
C LEU A 495 -3.08 29.63 -1.53
N GLU A 496 -2.08 29.74 -0.65
CA GLU A 496 -1.52 31.01 -0.19
C GLU A 496 -0.78 31.74 -1.32
N SER A 497 0.13 31.06 -2.03
CA SER A 497 0.86 31.62 -3.18
C SER A 497 -0.05 31.97 -4.36
N LEU A 498 -1.14 31.22 -4.56
CA LEU A 498 -2.13 31.52 -5.60
C LEU A 498 -2.98 32.74 -5.26
N VAL A 499 -3.28 32.95 -3.98
CA VAL A 499 -3.95 34.17 -3.50
C VAL A 499 -3.00 35.36 -3.64
N ASP A 500 -1.73 35.25 -3.24
CA ASP A 500 -0.72 36.32 -3.40
C ASP A 500 -0.47 36.72 -4.86
N VAL A 501 -0.54 35.75 -5.79
CA VAL A 501 -0.49 36.03 -7.23
C VAL A 501 -1.81 36.63 -7.71
N GLY A 502 -2.93 36.16 -7.19
CA GLY A 502 -4.27 36.68 -7.48
C GLY A 502 -4.43 38.15 -7.10
N ASP A 503 -4.00 38.54 -5.90
CA ASP A 503 -4.06 39.92 -5.40
C ASP A 503 -3.24 40.87 -6.30
N ARG A 504 -2.07 40.41 -6.79
CA ARG A 504 -1.26 41.15 -7.78
C ARG A 504 -1.93 41.26 -9.16
N ILE A 505 -2.75 40.28 -9.53
CA ILE A 505 -3.49 40.27 -10.80
C ILE A 505 -4.74 41.15 -10.70
N GLU A 506 -5.32 41.33 -9.51
CA GLU A 506 -6.48 42.20 -9.30
C GLU A 506 -6.19 43.66 -9.66
N GLU A 507 -4.97 44.13 -9.44
CA GLU A 507 -4.55 45.51 -9.71
C GLU A 507 -4.19 45.79 -11.19
N MET A 508 -4.24 44.77 -12.07
CA MET A 508 -3.82 44.92 -13.47
C MET A 508 -4.93 45.50 -14.39
N PRO A 509 -4.60 46.25 -15.45
CA PRO A 509 -5.61 46.74 -16.41
C PRO A 509 -6.28 45.63 -17.23
N PHE A 510 -5.62 44.47 -17.36
CA PHE A 510 -6.06 43.34 -18.19
C PHE A 510 -6.48 42.11 -17.37
N THR A 511 -6.82 42.30 -16.08
CA THR A 511 -7.24 41.24 -15.16
C THR A 511 -8.22 40.22 -15.76
N PRO A 512 -9.29 40.60 -16.49
CA PRO A 512 -10.20 39.61 -17.07
C PRO A 512 -9.50 38.63 -18.02
N LEU A 513 -8.59 39.11 -18.86
CA LEU A 513 -7.90 38.28 -19.85
C LEU A 513 -6.88 37.35 -19.18
N VAL A 514 -6.18 37.84 -18.16
CA VAL A 514 -5.20 37.06 -17.40
C VAL A 514 -5.89 35.92 -16.65
N VAL A 515 -7.00 36.20 -15.97
CA VAL A 515 -7.79 35.19 -15.24
C VAL A 515 -8.34 34.13 -16.20
N LEU A 516 -8.94 34.54 -17.32
CA LEU A 516 -9.44 33.60 -18.33
C LEU A 516 -8.30 32.72 -18.91
N GLY A 517 -7.14 33.31 -19.19
CA GLY A 517 -5.95 32.60 -19.64
C GLY A 517 -5.45 31.59 -18.61
N ALA A 518 -5.47 31.95 -17.32
CA ALA A 518 -5.09 31.06 -16.23
C ALA A 518 -5.99 29.82 -16.15
N TYR A 519 -7.31 29.96 -16.34
CA TYR A 519 -8.23 28.81 -16.39
C TYR A 519 -7.95 27.87 -17.57
N VAL A 520 -7.62 28.42 -18.74
CA VAL A 520 -7.25 27.61 -19.91
C VAL A 520 -5.97 26.84 -19.64
N LEU A 521 -4.93 27.53 -19.14
CA LEU A 521 -3.65 26.90 -18.78
C LEU A 521 -3.84 25.83 -17.70
N ALA A 522 -4.58 26.14 -16.65
CA ALA A 522 -4.92 25.21 -15.57
C ALA A 522 -5.64 23.96 -16.11
N GLY A 523 -6.60 24.13 -17.03
CA GLY A 523 -7.29 23.02 -17.68
C GLY A 523 -6.37 22.14 -18.52
N LEU A 524 -5.44 22.74 -19.28
CA LEU A 524 -4.45 22.01 -20.07
C LEU A 524 -3.46 21.24 -19.19
N LEU A 525 -3.11 21.79 -18.02
CA LEU A 525 -2.26 21.17 -17.02
C LEU A 525 -3.03 20.21 -16.07
N VAL A 526 -4.33 20.01 -16.30
CA VAL A 526 -5.19 19.12 -15.49
C VAL A 526 -5.24 19.53 -14.00
N VAL A 527 -5.10 20.83 -13.74
CA VAL A 527 -5.26 21.39 -12.39
C VAL A 527 -6.72 21.25 -11.95
N PRO A 528 -7.00 20.87 -10.69
CA PRO A 528 -8.37 20.77 -10.20
C PRO A 528 -9.12 22.11 -10.36
N VAL A 529 -10.14 22.14 -11.21
CA VAL A 529 -10.89 23.37 -11.52
C VAL A 529 -11.46 24.05 -10.28
N MET A 530 -11.82 23.25 -9.26
CA MET A 530 -12.34 23.75 -7.99
C MET A 530 -11.32 24.57 -7.20
N LEU A 531 -10.04 24.22 -7.30
CA LEU A 531 -8.98 25.00 -6.67
C LEU A 531 -8.91 26.41 -7.30
N VAL A 532 -8.96 26.47 -8.63
CA VAL A 532 -8.94 27.74 -9.38
C VAL A 532 -10.19 28.57 -9.06
N ILE A 533 -11.36 27.93 -8.97
CA ILE A 533 -12.64 28.57 -8.57
C ILE A 533 -12.53 29.14 -7.16
N THR A 534 -11.99 28.38 -6.20
CA THR A 534 -11.78 28.84 -4.83
C THR A 534 -10.87 30.06 -4.79
N VAL A 535 -9.69 30.02 -5.43
CA VAL A 535 -8.76 31.15 -5.49
C VAL A 535 -9.42 32.38 -6.11
N THR A 536 -10.14 32.20 -7.23
CA THR A 536 -10.83 33.31 -7.91
C THR A 536 -11.91 33.93 -7.01
N GLY A 537 -12.59 33.12 -6.19
CA GLY A 537 -13.57 33.58 -5.21
C GLY A 537 -12.96 34.31 -4.01
N ILE A 538 -11.75 33.92 -3.58
CA ILE A 538 -11.02 34.60 -2.50
C ILE A 538 -10.57 35.99 -2.95
N VAL A 539 -9.97 36.07 -4.13
CA VAL A 539 -9.34 37.29 -4.66
C VAL A 539 -10.41 38.31 -5.06
N PHE A 540 -11.36 37.93 -5.91
CA PHE A 540 -12.31 38.86 -6.52
C PHE A 540 -13.66 38.94 -5.79
N GLY A 541 -13.78 38.25 -4.65
CA GLY A 541 -15.03 38.14 -3.90
C GLY A 541 -16.14 37.40 -4.65
N PRO A 542 -17.35 37.32 -4.07
CA PRO A 542 -18.29 36.29 -4.48
C PRO A 542 -18.98 36.52 -5.84
N LEU A 543 -19.25 37.78 -6.17
CA LEU A 543 -19.96 38.12 -7.41
C LEU A 543 -19.02 38.13 -8.61
N VAL A 544 -17.94 38.93 -8.54
CA VAL A 544 -16.98 39.08 -9.63
C VAL A 544 -16.15 37.79 -9.79
N GLY A 545 -15.75 37.17 -8.68
CA GLY A 545 -15.07 35.88 -8.70
C GLY A 545 -15.93 34.76 -9.29
N GLY A 546 -17.24 34.75 -9.02
CA GLY A 546 -18.19 33.82 -9.63
C GLY A 546 -18.32 33.98 -11.15
N ILE A 547 -18.35 35.23 -11.64
CA ILE A 547 -18.40 35.54 -13.09
C ILE A 547 -17.12 35.08 -13.78
N TYR A 548 -15.95 35.40 -13.20
CA TYR A 548 -14.66 34.95 -13.74
C TYR A 548 -14.51 33.43 -13.72
N ALA A 549 -14.94 32.78 -12.64
CA ALA A 549 -14.91 31.33 -12.52
C ALA A 549 -15.74 30.64 -13.60
N LEU A 550 -16.96 31.13 -13.86
CA LEU A 550 -17.82 30.56 -14.89
C LEU A 550 -17.24 30.80 -16.29
N ALA A 551 -16.85 32.04 -16.61
CA ALA A 551 -16.30 32.39 -17.91
C ALA A 551 -14.98 31.64 -18.19
N GLY A 552 -14.11 31.52 -17.20
CA GLY A 552 -12.83 30.82 -17.29
C GLY A 552 -13.01 29.31 -17.46
N ALA A 553 -13.87 28.70 -16.66
CA ALA A 553 -14.19 27.27 -16.79
C ALA A 553 -14.81 26.96 -18.17
N MET A 554 -15.70 27.82 -18.67
CA MET A 554 -16.30 27.70 -20.00
C MET A 554 -15.24 27.77 -21.11
N LEU A 555 -14.34 28.75 -21.06
CA LEU A 555 -13.27 28.91 -22.04
C LEU A 555 -12.29 27.72 -22.02
N SER A 556 -11.89 27.28 -20.83
CA SER A 556 -11.05 26.10 -20.63
C SER A 556 -11.73 24.82 -21.15
N GLY A 557 -13.03 24.70 -20.89
CA GLY A 557 -13.88 23.62 -21.41
C GLY A 557 -13.93 23.58 -22.93
N ILE A 558 -14.11 24.74 -23.58
CA ILE A 558 -14.08 24.90 -25.04
C ILE A 558 -12.78 24.36 -25.65
N VAL A 559 -11.64 24.78 -25.09
CA VAL A 559 -10.31 24.39 -25.60
C VAL A 559 -10.10 22.89 -25.45
N THR A 560 -10.35 22.33 -24.27
CA THR A 560 -10.12 20.91 -23.96
C THR A 560 -11.11 19.98 -24.67
N TYR A 561 -12.37 20.41 -24.87
CA TYR A 561 -13.33 19.73 -25.74
C TYR A 561 -12.85 19.69 -27.19
N SER A 562 -12.34 20.81 -27.71
CA SER A 562 -11.85 20.90 -29.08
C SER A 562 -10.64 19.98 -29.31
N ILE A 563 -9.77 19.83 -28.31
CA ILE A 563 -8.67 18.85 -28.32
C ILE A 563 -9.23 17.43 -28.44
N GLY A 564 -10.21 17.07 -27.60
CA GLY A 564 -10.86 15.76 -27.66
C GLY A 564 -11.50 15.47 -29.02
N ARG A 565 -12.18 16.46 -29.59
CA ARG A 565 -12.81 16.37 -30.92
C ARG A 565 -11.79 16.16 -32.03
N LYS A 566 -10.61 16.76 -31.94
CA LYS A 566 -9.50 16.57 -32.90
C LYS A 566 -8.82 15.20 -32.74
N LEU A 567 -8.64 14.71 -31.51
CA LEU A 567 -7.98 13.43 -31.24
C LEU A 567 -8.80 12.21 -31.67
N GLY A 568 -10.14 12.34 -31.66
CA GLY A 568 -11.06 11.28 -32.06
C GLY A 568 -11.20 10.15 -31.02
N ARG A 569 -12.26 9.36 -31.19
CA ARG A 569 -12.71 8.37 -30.20
C ARG A 569 -11.69 7.27 -29.91
N GLU A 570 -10.95 6.79 -30.91
CA GLU A 570 -10.00 5.69 -30.75
C GLU A 570 -8.74 6.07 -29.97
N THR A 571 -8.19 7.26 -30.23
CA THR A 571 -7.00 7.79 -29.55
C THR A 571 -7.29 8.05 -28.06
N VAL A 572 -8.43 8.67 -27.76
CA VAL A 572 -8.85 8.93 -26.38
C VAL A 572 -9.12 7.61 -25.62
N ARG A 573 -9.67 6.59 -26.29
CA ARG A 573 -9.88 5.26 -25.68
C ARG A 573 -8.58 4.55 -25.33
N ARG A 574 -7.52 4.71 -26.14
CA ARG A 574 -6.18 4.16 -25.85
C ARG A 574 -5.51 4.83 -24.66
N PHE A 575 -5.77 6.12 -24.44
CA PHE A 575 -5.15 6.91 -23.37
C PHE A 575 -5.90 6.84 -22.02
N ALA A 576 -7.23 6.67 -22.03
CA ALA A 576 -8.07 6.76 -20.83
C ALA A 576 -8.51 5.40 -20.20
N GLY A 577 -8.14 4.26 -20.78
CA GLY A 577 -8.29 2.93 -20.17
C GLY A 577 -9.74 2.37 -20.03
N LYS A 578 -9.88 1.18 -19.42
CA LYS A 578 -11.15 0.41 -19.29
C LYS A 578 -12.26 1.14 -18.51
N ARG A 579 -11.94 2.13 -17.65
CA ARG A 579 -12.92 2.99 -16.93
C ARG A 579 -13.83 3.78 -17.87
N LEU A 580 -13.38 4.05 -19.11
CA LEU A 580 -14.13 4.80 -20.12
C LEU A 580 -15.38 4.05 -20.64
N ASN A 581 -15.38 2.72 -20.62
CA ASN A 581 -16.49 1.90 -21.12
C ASN A 581 -17.74 1.98 -20.22
N ALA A 582 -17.59 2.33 -18.94
CA ALA A 582 -18.72 2.57 -18.04
C ALA A 582 -19.39 3.92 -18.34
N ILE A 583 -18.57 4.97 -18.53
CA ILE A 583 -19.02 6.33 -18.82
C ILE A 583 -19.71 6.37 -20.19
N THR A 584 -19.06 5.88 -21.26
CA THR A 584 -19.64 5.92 -22.62
C THR A 584 -20.96 5.17 -22.81
N ARG A 585 -21.30 4.19 -21.95
CA ARG A 585 -22.57 3.43 -22.04
C ARG A 585 -23.78 4.17 -21.44
N GLY A 586 -23.58 5.05 -20.46
CA GLY A 586 -24.66 5.87 -19.87
C GLY A 586 -25.03 7.13 -20.67
N LEU A 587 -24.15 7.56 -21.59
CA LEU A 587 -24.24 8.86 -22.28
C LEU A 587 -25.17 8.91 -23.50
N ALA A 588 -25.91 7.84 -23.83
CA ALA A 588 -26.40 7.62 -25.19
C ALA A 588 -27.78 8.18 -25.56
N LYS A 589 -28.51 8.93 -24.71
CA LYS A 589 -29.89 9.35 -25.07
C LYS A 589 -30.27 10.84 -24.92
N ARG A 590 -29.51 11.70 -24.21
CA ARG A 590 -29.77 13.17 -24.13
C ARG A 590 -28.49 13.98 -23.82
N GLY A 591 -27.79 14.50 -24.84
CA GLY A 591 -26.48 15.15 -24.69
C GLY A 591 -26.41 16.30 -23.68
N LEU A 592 -27.39 17.22 -23.71
CA LEU A 592 -27.46 18.36 -22.79
C LEU A 592 -27.62 17.94 -21.32
N LEU A 593 -28.63 17.12 -21.02
CA LEU A 593 -28.93 16.67 -19.66
C LEU A 593 -27.77 15.86 -19.07
N THR A 594 -27.16 15.01 -19.90
CA THR A 594 -25.96 14.26 -19.53
C THR A 594 -24.82 15.17 -19.11
N MET A 595 -24.58 16.26 -19.85
CA MET A 595 -23.53 17.20 -19.51
C MET A 595 -23.83 17.97 -18.22
N ILE A 596 -25.09 18.34 -17.96
CA ILE A 596 -25.50 18.96 -16.69
C ILE A 596 -25.20 18.03 -15.52
N LEU A 597 -25.65 16.77 -15.61
CA LEU A 597 -25.49 15.78 -14.54
C LEU A 597 -24.02 15.45 -14.26
N VAL A 598 -23.20 15.29 -15.32
CA VAL A 598 -21.76 14.99 -15.19
C VAL A 598 -20.97 16.16 -14.59
N ARG A 599 -21.48 17.40 -14.63
CA ARG A 599 -20.85 18.54 -13.94
C ARG A 599 -21.26 18.66 -12.47
N ILE A 600 -22.48 18.29 -12.16
CA ILE A 600 -22.99 18.29 -10.79
C ILE A 600 -22.36 17.14 -10.01
N VAL A 601 -22.26 15.95 -10.63
CA VAL A 601 -21.70 14.75 -10.02
C VAL A 601 -20.20 14.62 -10.38
N PRO A 602 -19.28 14.65 -9.40
CA PRO A 602 -17.86 14.45 -9.63
C PRO A 602 -17.60 12.99 -10.01
N VAL A 603 -17.57 12.70 -11.31
CA VAL A 603 -17.32 11.35 -11.86
C VAL A 603 -15.90 11.18 -12.44
N ALA A 604 -15.24 12.29 -12.79
CA ALA A 604 -13.92 12.32 -13.42
C ALA A 604 -13.31 13.75 -13.35
N PRO A 605 -12.00 13.95 -13.60
CA PRO A 605 -11.42 15.29 -13.59
C PRO A 605 -12.01 16.14 -14.73
N PHE A 606 -12.15 17.45 -14.49
CA PHE A 606 -12.78 18.40 -15.42
C PHE A 606 -12.25 18.28 -16.86
N THR A 607 -10.92 18.27 -17.04
CA THR A 607 -10.27 18.15 -18.35
C THR A 607 -10.59 16.83 -19.04
N VAL A 608 -10.59 15.72 -18.31
CA VAL A 608 -10.88 14.39 -18.87
C VAL A 608 -12.31 14.33 -19.38
N VAL A 609 -13.27 14.84 -18.60
CA VAL A 609 -14.68 14.93 -19.04
C VAL A 609 -14.78 15.71 -20.35
N ASN A 610 -14.07 16.84 -20.48
CA ASN A 610 -14.12 17.69 -21.68
C ASN A 610 -13.56 16.99 -22.91
N VAL A 611 -12.37 16.40 -22.78
CA VAL A 611 -11.71 15.65 -23.86
C VAL A 611 -12.55 14.46 -24.30
N VAL A 612 -13.12 13.72 -23.35
CA VAL A 612 -14.00 12.58 -23.62
C VAL A 612 -15.30 13.02 -24.29
N ALA A 613 -15.92 14.10 -23.81
CA ALA A 613 -17.12 14.68 -24.42
C ALA A 613 -16.85 15.12 -25.86
N GLY A 614 -15.70 15.74 -26.12
CA GLY A 614 -15.24 16.14 -27.45
C GLY A 614 -15.01 14.97 -28.41
N ALA A 615 -14.47 13.87 -27.89
CA ALA A 615 -14.25 12.63 -28.66
C ALA A 615 -15.49 11.74 -28.79
N SER A 616 -16.62 12.14 -28.21
CA SER A 616 -17.89 11.39 -28.18
C SER A 616 -18.97 12.05 -29.05
N HIS A 617 -20.18 11.49 -29.05
CA HIS A 617 -21.33 11.98 -29.83
C HIS A 617 -21.99 13.25 -29.28
N ILE A 618 -21.42 13.90 -28.26
CA ILE A 618 -22.02 15.10 -27.63
C ILE A 618 -21.78 16.30 -28.55
N GLY A 619 -22.86 16.93 -29.00
CA GLY A 619 -22.79 18.15 -29.80
C GLY A 619 -22.18 19.33 -29.02
N TRP A 620 -21.55 20.25 -29.74
CA TRP A 620 -20.96 21.47 -29.17
C TRP A 620 -21.95 22.28 -28.32
N ARG A 621 -23.20 22.41 -28.78
CA ARG A 621 -24.26 23.14 -28.08
C ARG A 621 -24.62 22.51 -26.74
N ASP A 622 -24.77 21.18 -26.73
CA ASP A 622 -25.09 20.40 -25.54
C ASP A 622 -23.96 20.46 -24.51
N PHE A 623 -22.71 20.41 -24.97
CA PHE A 623 -21.54 20.57 -24.13
C PHE A 623 -21.47 21.94 -23.46
N LEU A 624 -21.66 23.02 -24.24
CA LEU A 624 -21.58 24.39 -23.71
C LEU A 624 -22.70 24.69 -22.73
N LEU A 625 -23.95 24.48 -23.14
CA LEU A 625 -25.11 24.77 -22.29
C LEU A 625 -25.12 23.86 -21.07
N GLY A 626 -24.78 22.58 -21.24
CA GLY A 626 -24.75 21.63 -20.13
C GLY A 626 -23.63 21.91 -19.15
N THR A 627 -22.46 22.36 -19.62
CA THR A 627 -21.37 22.78 -18.74
C THR A 627 -21.71 24.06 -17.99
N ALA A 628 -22.26 25.07 -18.66
CA ALA A 628 -22.66 26.32 -18.03
C ALA A 628 -23.71 26.09 -16.93
N LEU A 629 -24.79 25.38 -17.27
CA LEU A 629 -25.88 25.10 -16.33
C LEU A 629 -25.45 24.15 -15.20
N GLY A 630 -24.60 23.17 -15.49
CA GLY A 630 -24.16 22.19 -14.51
C GLY A 630 -23.08 22.72 -13.54
N MET A 631 -22.25 23.68 -13.97
CA MET A 631 -21.22 24.27 -13.09
C MET A 631 -21.73 25.44 -12.26
N LEU A 632 -22.73 26.18 -12.75
CA LEU A 632 -23.23 27.39 -12.10
C LEU A 632 -23.60 27.19 -10.61
N PRO A 633 -24.37 26.16 -10.20
CA PRO A 633 -24.70 25.96 -8.79
C PRO A 633 -23.48 25.69 -7.92
N GLY A 634 -22.54 24.87 -8.40
CA GLY A 634 -21.32 24.53 -7.67
C GLY A 634 -20.37 25.72 -7.51
N ILE A 635 -20.24 26.55 -8.55
CA ILE A 635 -19.45 27.79 -8.49
C ILE A 635 -20.07 28.75 -7.47
N VAL A 636 -21.37 29.02 -7.57
CA VAL A 636 -22.06 29.92 -6.62
C VAL A 636 -21.91 29.42 -5.19
N ALA A 637 -22.14 28.13 -4.94
CA ALA A 637 -21.99 27.55 -3.61
C ALA A 637 -20.57 27.65 -3.06
N THR A 638 -19.56 27.31 -3.87
CA THR A 638 -18.15 27.34 -3.46
C THR A 638 -17.70 28.75 -3.12
N VAL A 639 -18.02 29.70 -4.00
CA VAL A 639 -17.58 31.08 -3.89
C VAL A 639 -18.27 31.79 -2.72
N LEU A 640 -19.57 31.54 -2.49
CA LEU A 640 -20.27 32.03 -1.29
C LEU A 640 -19.79 31.36 -0.01
N PHE A 641 -19.51 30.06 -0.03
CA PHE A 641 -19.00 29.34 1.15
C PHE A 641 -17.65 29.89 1.60
N VAL A 642 -16.73 30.10 0.66
CA VAL A 642 -15.39 30.62 0.95
C VAL A 642 -15.44 32.05 1.49
N ASP A 643 -16.23 32.92 0.87
CA ASP A 643 -16.49 34.29 1.37
C ASP A 643 -16.96 34.28 2.84
N ARG A 644 -17.93 33.41 3.17
CA ARG A 644 -18.46 33.29 4.52
C ARG A 644 -17.50 32.63 5.50
N LEU A 645 -16.69 31.69 5.05
CA LEU A 645 -15.65 31.06 5.85
C LEU A 645 -14.58 32.08 6.26
N ILE A 646 -14.11 32.90 5.32
CA ILE A 646 -13.14 33.98 5.60
C ILE A 646 -13.75 35.01 6.56
N ALA A 647 -15.01 35.39 6.33
CA ALA A 647 -15.73 36.28 7.24
C ALA A 647 -15.87 35.69 8.66
N ALA A 648 -16.09 34.38 8.80
CA ALA A 648 -16.21 33.71 10.10
C ALA A 648 -14.88 33.63 10.85
N VAL A 649 -13.76 33.44 10.15
CA VAL A 649 -12.42 33.42 10.74
C VAL A 649 -11.99 34.82 11.18
N ARG A 650 -12.26 35.85 10.36
CA ARG A 650 -11.89 37.24 10.68
C ARG A 650 -12.79 37.86 11.74
N HIS A 651 -14.09 37.55 11.71
CA HIS A 651 -15.10 38.06 12.64
C HIS A 651 -16.10 36.96 13.03
N PRO A 652 -15.77 36.11 14.01
CA PRO A 652 -16.65 35.03 14.44
C PRO A 652 -17.93 35.60 15.05
N GLY A 653 -19.04 35.44 14.34
CA GLY A 653 -20.36 35.95 14.73
C GLY A 653 -21.45 34.88 14.60
N PRO A 654 -22.47 34.87 15.48
CA PRO A 654 -23.54 33.86 15.46
C PRO A 654 -24.28 33.79 14.12
N LYS A 655 -24.44 34.93 13.44
CA LYS A 655 -25.07 35.02 12.12
C LYS A 655 -24.23 34.35 11.02
N THR A 656 -22.91 34.47 11.09
CA THR A 656 -21.99 33.87 10.10
C THR A 656 -21.95 32.35 10.27
N ILE A 657 -21.92 31.87 11.52
CA ILE A 657 -21.98 30.44 11.84
C ILE A 657 -23.34 29.86 11.41
N ALA A 658 -24.45 30.52 11.74
CA ALA A 658 -25.79 30.07 11.32
C ALA A 658 -25.94 30.01 9.79
N LEU A 659 -25.36 30.96 9.05
CA LEU A 659 -25.40 30.98 7.60
C LEU A 659 -24.51 29.89 6.98
N LEU A 660 -23.33 29.62 7.54
CA LEU A 660 -22.47 28.50 7.12
C LEU A 660 -23.16 27.15 7.37
N THR A 661 -23.80 26.98 8.53
CA THR A 661 -24.59 25.79 8.84
C THR A 661 -25.78 25.63 7.88
N LEU A 662 -26.45 26.73 7.51
CA LEU A 662 -27.55 26.70 6.55
C LEU A 662 -27.07 26.33 5.14
N ILE A 663 -25.95 26.89 4.67
CA ILE A 663 -25.36 26.56 3.36
C ILE A 663 -24.95 25.09 3.33
N ALA A 664 -24.28 24.60 4.38
CA ALA A 664 -23.93 23.18 4.51
C ALA A 664 -25.19 22.30 4.52
N ALA A 665 -26.22 22.67 5.28
CA ALA A 665 -27.49 21.95 5.34
C ALA A 665 -28.22 21.92 4.00
N VAL A 666 -28.25 23.02 3.24
CA VAL A 666 -28.87 23.07 1.89
C VAL A 666 -28.11 22.20 0.91
N LEU A 667 -26.77 22.22 0.93
CA LEU A 667 -25.94 21.36 0.09
C LEU A 667 -26.16 19.87 0.40
N ILE A 668 -26.20 19.52 1.68
CA ILE A 668 -26.49 18.15 2.14
C ILE A 668 -27.91 17.73 1.75
N THR A 669 -28.91 18.58 1.99
CA THR A 669 -30.32 18.28 1.70
C THR A 669 -30.58 18.14 0.20
N THR A 670 -29.93 18.98 -0.62
CA THR A 670 -30.02 18.90 -2.09
C THR A 670 -29.38 17.61 -2.60
N ALA A 671 -28.20 17.24 -2.08
CA ALA A 671 -27.55 15.97 -2.39
C ALA A 671 -28.44 14.77 -2.01
N LEU A 672 -29.07 14.79 -0.83
CA LEU A 672 -30.00 13.76 -0.39
C LEU A 672 -31.27 13.67 -1.25
N LEU A 673 -31.82 14.80 -1.72
CA LEU A 673 -33.01 14.85 -2.58
C LEU A 673 -32.72 14.34 -4.00
N VAL A 674 -31.57 14.72 -4.57
CA VAL A 674 -31.10 14.21 -5.87
C VAL A 674 -30.87 12.71 -5.79
N HIS A 675 -30.20 12.24 -4.73
CA HIS A 675 -29.99 10.84 -4.44
C HIS A 675 -31.31 10.03 -4.39
N ARG A 676 -32.31 10.52 -3.63
CA ARG A 676 -33.63 9.87 -3.52
C ARG A 676 -34.35 9.78 -4.86
N ARG A 677 -34.25 10.80 -5.72
CA ARG A 677 -34.89 10.79 -7.05
C ARG A 677 -34.19 9.85 -8.03
N LEU A 678 -32.86 9.73 -7.96
CA LEU A 678 -32.10 8.81 -8.80
C LEU A 678 -32.34 7.34 -8.38
N ALA A 679 -32.43 7.07 -7.07
CA ALA A 679 -32.78 5.75 -6.53
C ALA A 679 -34.22 5.30 -6.86
N ALA A 680 -35.17 6.24 -6.97
CA ALA A 680 -36.55 5.94 -7.40
C ALA A 680 -36.67 5.60 -8.90
N GLN A 681 -35.71 6.06 -9.73
CA GLN A 681 -35.71 5.77 -11.17
C GLN A 681 -35.03 4.44 -11.52
N SER A 682 -34.09 3.96 -10.70
CA SER A 682 -33.45 2.64 -10.88
C SER A 682 -34.37 1.47 -10.50
N SER A 683 -35.32 1.69 -9.59
CA SER A 683 -36.30 0.69 -9.14
C SER A 683 -37.51 0.54 -10.07
N GLY A 684 -37.85 1.57 -10.87
CA GLY A 684 -38.93 1.50 -11.87
C GLY A 684 -38.57 0.77 -13.18
N GLY A 685 -37.28 0.55 -13.46
CA GLY A 685 -36.81 -0.14 -14.67
C GLY A 685 -36.86 -1.67 -14.59
N ALA A 686 -36.92 -2.24 -13.37
CA ALA A 686 -36.94 -3.69 -13.15
C ALA A 686 -38.34 -4.32 -13.24
N ALA A 687 -39.40 -3.51 -13.33
CA ALA A 687 -40.78 -3.99 -13.42
C ALA A 687 -41.35 -4.03 -14.85
N ALA A 688 -40.54 -3.71 -15.88
CA ALA A 688 -40.97 -3.65 -17.28
C ALA A 688 -40.06 -4.44 -18.25
N SER A 689 -39.32 -5.44 -17.77
CA SER A 689 -38.56 -6.38 -18.61
C SER A 689 -39.01 -7.81 -18.40
#